data_AF-A0A1Y3M778-F1
#
_entry.id   AF-A0A1Y3M778-F1
#
_cell.length_a   1.000
_cell.length_b   1.000
_cell.length_c   1.000
_cell.angle_alpha   90.00
_cell.angle_beta   90.00
_cell.angle_gamma   90.00
#
_symmetry.space_group_name_H-M   'P 1'
#
loop_
_entity.id
_entity.type
_entity.pdbx_description
1 polymer ?
#
loop_
_entity_poly.entity_id
_entity_poly.type
_entity_poly.pdbx_seq_one_letter_code
_entity_poly.pdbx_strand_id
1 'polypeptide(L)'
;MKKAEKYKNTKISKNTSPIEVFQLENAVIMQNNMSEEEHRKLIQSLAEQHPTIYKKIDDLVNSIRNLVTKGDPLRILHQSYFMLLMTQMNITSEFQGEFDDSVSVRMLDYVQSIIVSSEPQQQESDKDISEQLWGEISVKVSELYSNLKEYHLTKSAHLQINDPNYDPEYDSIYVQAQGLRAHVRGQRYSIHEIPHLRDLLSPHDNIFRELFNITVEDFLTGISKLQYSLMQGFNDGKNDMELLREKTLPALEFNVSANLDMTPQKEMQKLIEKLGLEELRDSALGKMFGYDLFDVQKITGLPDVLLRNLSWAPGEEKSFFAEGEYAGWPLRRMPIEERPFIFINDKYYCFDVYSMFENLYRVIQRLLFNLKPDYKETWNEEQKEISEELPFTLFNKLLNKPEMYKSIYYPSRIGKKKQWCENDGIIIYDDHIIVIEVKAGSFTYTSPATDFPAYIKSIKALIKNPHEQAKRFIDYIFSDNAVTIYDESHKPIRELRKDDFRQITICCLTIDNFTSFAARAEKLKPLGIEINEFPVWSLSIDDLRVYTNYFESPSMFTHFLEQRIKGAKTEELELFDELDHLGMYIHHNDYAQLAEEKKGVRVFWQGYREDLDAYFNQLIFDNSAPPKPKQEVPQKIQEIIKWLDIKNKDGRAKISSSFLNLNGETRRKLSVHLTDLLERQKQTNKTIPLSG
;
A
#
# COMPACT_ATOMS: atom_id res chain seq x y z
N MET A 1 -19.12 33.92 -12.93
CA MET A 1 -20.57 33.95 -12.67
C MET A 1 -21.49 33.25 -13.70
N LYS A 2 -20.99 32.42 -14.65
CA LYS A 2 -21.85 31.58 -15.54
C LYS A 2 -21.45 30.09 -15.58
N LYS A 3 -20.66 29.60 -14.61
CA LYS A 3 -20.02 28.26 -14.66
C LYS A 3 -20.62 27.20 -13.72
N ALA A 4 -21.68 27.49 -12.96
CA ALA A 4 -22.26 26.54 -12.00
C ALA A 4 -23.64 25.96 -12.39
N GLU A 5 -24.26 26.39 -13.49
CA GLU A 5 -25.66 26.02 -13.78
C GLU A 5 -25.87 24.64 -14.40
N LYS A 6 -24.81 23.89 -14.75
CA LYS A 6 -24.94 22.59 -15.44
C LYS A 6 -25.09 21.37 -14.51
N TYR A 7 -25.06 21.56 -13.19
CA TYR A 7 -25.08 20.47 -12.19
C TYR A 7 -26.24 20.61 -11.18
N LYS A 8 -27.45 20.94 -11.66
CA LYS A 8 -28.60 21.27 -10.78
C LYS A 8 -29.32 20.09 -10.11
N ASN A 9 -28.89 18.83 -10.31
CA ASN A 9 -29.58 17.65 -9.76
C ASN A 9 -28.67 16.76 -8.88
N THR A 10 -27.90 17.35 -7.98
CA THR A 10 -27.08 16.60 -7.00
C THR A 10 -27.35 17.17 -5.61
N LYS A 11 -27.36 16.35 -4.56
CA LYS A 11 -27.56 16.81 -3.17
C LYS A 11 -26.49 17.86 -2.83
N ILE A 12 -26.88 19.12 -2.75
CA ILE A 12 -26.00 20.23 -2.38
C ILE A 12 -26.02 20.36 -0.85
N SER A 13 -24.95 19.97 -0.16
CA SER A 13 -24.69 20.47 1.20
C SER A 13 -24.04 21.85 1.06
N LYS A 14 -24.85 22.90 0.97
CA LYS A 14 -24.36 24.28 1.01
C LYS A 14 -24.00 24.63 2.45
N ASN A 15 -22.73 24.49 2.82
CA ASN A 15 -22.22 25.14 4.01
C ASN A 15 -21.97 26.62 3.70
N THR A 16 -22.33 27.52 4.62
CA THR A 16 -22.07 28.98 4.58
C THR A 16 -20.59 29.33 4.79
N SER A 17 -19.69 28.40 4.51
CA SER A 17 -18.25 28.58 4.58
C SER A 17 -17.76 29.24 3.30
N PRO A 18 -16.73 30.11 3.34
CA PRO A 18 -16.13 30.68 2.13
C PRO A 18 -15.40 29.63 1.26
N ILE A 19 -15.31 28.37 1.71
CA ILE A 19 -14.94 27.21 0.89
C ILE A 19 -16.21 26.43 0.56
N GLU A 20 -16.55 26.35 -0.73
CA GLU A 20 -17.62 25.51 -1.24
C GLU A 20 -17.07 24.14 -1.63
N VAL A 21 -17.73 23.07 -1.15
CA VAL A 21 -17.39 21.68 -1.50
C VAL A 21 -18.59 21.06 -2.21
N PHE A 22 -18.34 20.50 -3.39
CA PHE A 22 -19.33 19.78 -4.19
C PHE A 22 -18.90 18.33 -4.33
N GLN A 23 -19.74 17.40 -3.86
CA GLN A 23 -19.53 15.96 -4.05
C GLN A 23 -20.43 15.46 -5.20
N LEU A 24 -19.84 14.75 -6.15
CA LEU A 24 -20.52 14.14 -7.28
C LEU A 24 -20.01 12.71 -7.42
N GLU A 25 -20.78 11.74 -6.90
CA GLU A 25 -20.38 10.32 -6.83
C GLU A 25 -18.98 10.20 -6.19
N ASN A 26 -18.01 9.70 -6.96
CA ASN A 26 -16.63 9.43 -6.57
C ASN A 26 -15.68 10.62 -6.83
N ALA A 27 -16.23 11.82 -7.07
CA ALA A 27 -15.48 13.04 -7.34
C ALA A 27 -15.85 14.16 -6.35
N VAL A 28 -14.86 14.77 -5.71
CA VAL A 28 -15.03 15.96 -4.87
C VAL A 28 -14.39 17.17 -5.53
N ILE A 29 -15.14 18.26 -5.62
CA ILE A 29 -14.71 19.56 -6.17
C ILE A 29 -14.71 20.59 -5.04
N MET A 30 -13.62 21.32 -4.89
CA MET A 30 -13.50 22.39 -3.89
C MET A 30 -13.26 23.74 -4.57
N GLN A 31 -13.93 24.78 -4.07
CA GLN A 31 -13.78 26.15 -4.56
C GLN A 31 -13.61 27.12 -3.38
N ASN A 32 -12.53 27.91 -3.41
CA ASN A 32 -12.31 28.98 -2.44
C ASN A 32 -12.90 30.30 -2.97
N ASN A 33 -13.80 30.91 -2.20
CA ASN A 33 -14.46 32.17 -2.50
C ASN A 33 -14.04 33.30 -1.54
N MET A 34 -13.02 33.10 -0.70
CA MET A 34 -12.46 34.17 0.16
C MET A 34 -11.87 35.30 -0.69
N SER A 35 -12.08 36.54 -0.24
CA SER A 35 -11.31 37.69 -0.71
C SER A 35 -9.84 37.60 -0.26
N GLU A 36 -8.95 38.34 -0.92
CA GLU A 36 -7.54 38.40 -0.49
C GLU A 36 -7.38 38.89 0.96
N GLU A 37 -8.23 39.82 1.40
CA GLU A 37 -8.17 40.34 2.77
C GLU A 37 -8.62 39.30 3.80
N GLU A 38 -9.70 38.57 3.52
CA GLU A 38 -10.16 37.44 4.36
C GLU A 38 -9.11 36.33 4.42
N HIS A 39 -8.48 36.00 3.28
CA HIS A 39 -7.42 35.02 3.22
C HIS A 39 -6.20 35.46 4.05
N ARG A 40 -5.74 36.71 3.94
CA ARG A 40 -4.64 37.23 4.77
C ARG A 40 -4.97 37.20 6.26
N LYS A 41 -6.20 37.56 6.65
CA LYS A 41 -6.66 37.49 8.05
C LYS A 41 -6.68 36.05 8.57
N LEU A 42 -7.11 35.09 7.75
CA LEU A 42 -7.09 33.67 8.08
C LEU A 42 -5.66 33.18 8.31
N ILE A 43 -4.73 33.48 7.39
CA ILE A 43 -3.32 33.08 7.51
C ILE A 43 -2.68 33.69 8.76
N GLN A 44 -2.92 34.98 9.03
CA GLN A 44 -2.43 35.63 10.26
C GLN A 44 -2.95 34.92 11.53
N SER A 45 -4.25 34.64 11.59
CA SER A 45 -4.87 33.95 12.72
C SER A 45 -4.29 32.54 12.93
N LEU A 46 -4.09 31.78 11.86
CA LEU A 46 -3.49 30.44 11.92
C LEU A 46 -2.03 30.49 12.38
N ALA A 47 -1.24 31.45 11.89
CA ALA A 47 0.14 31.61 12.28
C ALA A 47 0.30 31.98 13.76
N GLU A 48 -0.60 32.80 14.32
CA GLU A 48 -0.63 33.16 15.75
C GLU A 48 -1.00 31.97 16.64
N GLN A 49 -1.79 31.02 16.13
CA GLN A 49 -2.17 29.81 16.86
C GLN A 49 -1.07 28.74 16.89
N HIS A 50 -0.07 28.82 16.01
CA HIS A 50 0.94 27.77 15.84
C HIS A 50 1.66 27.36 17.15
N PRO A 51 2.19 28.28 17.98
CA PRO A 51 2.86 27.91 19.23
C PRO A 51 1.91 27.23 20.24
N THR A 52 0.64 27.64 20.24
CA THR A 52 -0.39 27.07 21.12
C THR A 52 -0.73 25.64 20.71
N ILE A 53 -0.93 25.38 19.42
CA ILE A 53 -1.19 24.03 18.90
C ILE A 53 0.01 23.12 19.11
N TYR A 54 1.23 23.61 18.85
CA TYR A 54 2.45 22.85 19.11
C TYR A 54 2.54 22.42 20.59
N LYS A 55 2.37 23.37 21.52
CA LYS A 55 2.40 23.08 22.95
C LYS A 55 1.28 22.12 23.38
N LYS A 56 0.08 22.26 22.81
CA LYS A 56 -1.05 21.36 23.07
C LYS A 56 -0.70 19.92 22.72
N ILE A 57 -0.02 19.70 21.59
CA ILE A 57 0.42 18.37 21.17
C ILE A 57 1.50 17.84 22.13
N ASP A 58 2.48 18.64 22.52
CA ASP A 58 3.49 18.24 23.53
C ASP A 58 2.84 17.83 24.86
N ASP A 59 1.87 18.61 25.34
CA ASP A 59 1.13 18.33 26.57
C ASP A 59 0.32 17.02 26.44
N LEU A 60 -0.29 16.76 25.27
CA LEU A 60 -0.98 15.51 24.97
C LEU A 60 -0.02 14.31 24.97
N VAL A 61 1.10 14.41 24.25
CA VAL A 61 2.13 13.35 24.19
C VAL A 61 2.60 12.99 25.61
N ASN A 62 2.93 13.99 26.43
CA ASN A 62 3.37 13.78 27.81
C ASN A 62 2.26 13.18 28.69
N SER A 63 1.02 13.65 28.52
CA SER A 63 -0.13 13.10 29.24
C SER A 63 -0.38 11.64 28.89
N ILE A 64 -0.33 11.27 27.61
CA ILE A 64 -0.54 9.89 27.15
C ILE A 64 0.59 9.01 27.68
N ARG A 65 1.85 9.46 27.58
CA ARG A 65 3.01 8.74 28.13
C ARG A 65 2.81 8.40 29.59
N ASN A 66 2.41 9.38 30.41
CA ASN A 66 2.19 9.18 31.84
C ASN A 66 1.10 8.14 32.12
N LEU A 67 -0.01 8.18 31.38
CA LEU A 67 -1.10 7.21 31.52
C LEU A 67 -0.64 5.80 31.12
N VAL A 68 -0.01 5.65 29.95
CA VAL A 68 0.50 4.36 29.46
C VAL A 68 1.47 3.74 30.45
N THR A 69 2.37 4.51 31.06
CA THR A 69 3.35 3.99 32.02
C THR A 69 2.75 3.46 33.33
N LYS A 70 1.50 3.80 33.66
CA LYS A 70 0.81 3.34 34.88
C LYS A 70 0.02 2.05 34.66
N GLY A 71 -0.37 1.75 33.42
CA GLY A 71 -1.19 0.60 33.10
C GLY A 71 -0.38 -0.66 32.82
N ASP A 72 -1.06 -1.80 32.84
CA ASP A 72 -0.50 -3.07 32.37
C ASP A 72 -0.32 -3.02 30.84
N PRO A 73 0.92 -3.11 30.34
CA PRO A 73 1.20 -3.05 28.91
C PRO A 73 0.42 -4.08 28.08
N LEU A 74 0.25 -5.31 28.58
CA LEU A 74 -0.45 -6.36 27.83
C LEU A 74 -1.94 -6.07 27.72
N ARG A 75 -2.55 -5.55 28.79
CA ARG A 75 -3.97 -5.17 28.77
C ARG A 75 -4.23 -4.00 27.84
N ILE A 76 -3.38 -2.98 27.87
CA ILE A 76 -3.52 -1.81 26.99
C ILE A 76 -3.40 -2.23 25.53
N LEU A 77 -2.39 -3.03 25.16
CA LEU A 77 -2.19 -3.50 23.79
C LEU A 77 -3.33 -4.40 23.32
N HIS A 78 -3.81 -5.30 24.19
CA HIS A 78 -4.98 -6.12 23.91
C HIS A 78 -6.23 -5.26 23.67
N GLN A 79 -6.51 -4.28 24.51
CA GLN A 79 -7.66 -3.38 24.29
C GLN A 79 -7.52 -2.53 23.03
N SER A 80 -6.30 -2.08 22.70
CA SER A 80 -5.98 -1.39 21.45
C SER A 80 -6.29 -2.27 20.23
N TYR A 81 -5.86 -3.54 20.25
CA TYR A 81 -6.18 -4.51 19.21
C TYR A 81 -7.69 -4.76 19.09
N PHE A 82 -8.39 -4.94 20.20
CA PHE A 82 -9.84 -5.18 20.17
C PHE A 82 -10.61 -3.98 19.61
N MET A 83 -10.19 -2.76 19.94
CA MET A 83 -10.76 -1.56 19.34
C MET A 83 -10.54 -1.55 17.83
N LEU A 84 -9.30 -1.81 17.38
CA LEU A 84 -8.98 -1.96 15.95
C LEU A 84 -9.84 -3.01 15.26
N LEU A 85 -9.95 -4.20 15.84
CA LEU A 85 -10.74 -5.30 15.32
C LEU A 85 -12.22 -4.92 15.18
N MET A 86 -12.81 -4.30 16.21
CA MET A 86 -14.21 -3.87 16.22
C MET A 86 -14.46 -2.78 15.17
N THR A 87 -13.54 -1.82 15.04
CA THR A 87 -13.59 -0.78 14.01
C THR A 87 -13.54 -1.36 12.61
N GLN A 88 -12.72 -2.39 12.38
CA GLN A 88 -12.59 -3.02 11.06
C GLN A 88 -13.70 -4.03 10.74
N MET A 89 -14.59 -4.35 11.69
CA MET A 89 -15.70 -5.27 11.41
C MET A 89 -16.63 -4.67 10.35
N ASN A 90 -16.72 -5.36 9.21
CA ASN A 90 -17.47 -4.97 8.01
C ASN A 90 -16.83 -3.88 7.13
N ILE A 91 -15.60 -3.44 7.42
CA ILE A 91 -14.83 -2.54 6.54
C ILE A 91 -13.95 -3.39 5.62
N THR A 92 -14.09 -3.20 4.31
CA THR A 92 -13.37 -3.95 3.26
C THR A 92 -12.42 -3.09 2.44
N SER A 93 -12.54 -1.77 2.56
CA SER A 93 -11.73 -0.75 1.88
C SER A 93 -11.50 0.44 2.82
N GLU A 94 -10.34 1.09 2.71
CA GLU A 94 -10.03 2.32 3.44
C GLU A 94 -11.03 3.45 3.15
N PHE A 95 -11.67 3.42 1.97
CA PHE A 95 -12.69 4.39 1.60
C PHE A 95 -13.96 4.30 2.46
N GLN A 96 -14.24 3.13 3.04
CA GLN A 96 -15.43 2.91 3.87
C GLN A 96 -15.25 3.41 5.31
N GLY A 97 -14.02 3.73 5.74
CA GLY A 97 -13.72 4.14 7.11
C GLY A 97 -13.92 5.64 7.37
N GLU A 98 -14.42 5.98 8.54
CA GLU A 98 -14.46 7.36 9.05
C GLU A 98 -13.10 7.79 9.63
N PHE A 99 -12.94 9.08 9.92
CA PHE A 99 -11.69 9.59 10.50
C PHE A 99 -11.36 8.93 11.86
N ASP A 100 -12.37 8.69 12.70
CA ASP A 100 -12.20 8.01 13.99
C ASP A 100 -11.80 6.53 13.80
N ASP A 101 -12.19 5.91 12.69
CA ASP A 101 -11.74 4.56 12.33
C ASP A 101 -10.24 4.56 12.02
N SER A 102 -9.75 5.59 11.32
CA SER A 102 -8.33 5.75 11.00
C SER A 102 -7.45 5.91 12.25
N VAL A 103 -7.95 6.57 13.30
CA VAL A 103 -7.23 6.75 14.58
C VAL A 103 -7.07 5.42 15.30
N SER A 104 -8.08 4.55 15.27
CA SER A 104 -8.04 3.24 15.92
C SER A 104 -6.95 2.34 15.32
N VAL A 105 -6.71 2.44 14.00
CA VAL A 105 -5.58 1.77 13.31
C VAL A 105 -4.21 2.36 13.67
N ARG A 106 -4.14 3.55 14.29
CA ARG A 106 -2.88 4.22 14.69
C ARG A 106 -2.65 4.25 16.20
N MET A 107 -3.59 3.71 16.96
CA MET A 107 -3.47 3.70 18.42
C MET A 107 -2.52 2.61 18.88
N LEU A 108 -2.59 1.45 18.24
CA LEU A 108 -1.84 0.27 18.65
C LEU A 108 -0.33 0.45 18.49
N ASP A 109 0.13 0.89 17.31
CA ASP A 109 1.55 1.15 17.03
C ASP A 109 2.11 2.32 17.86
N TYR A 110 1.31 3.37 18.06
CA TYR A 110 1.68 4.51 18.90
C TYR A 110 1.83 4.13 20.37
N VAL A 111 0.87 3.40 20.93
CA VAL A 111 0.91 2.97 22.32
C VAL A 111 2.02 1.94 22.56
N GLN A 112 2.22 0.98 21.63
CA GLN A 112 3.36 0.06 21.69
C GLN A 112 4.69 0.83 21.70
N SER A 113 4.81 1.85 20.85
CA SER A 113 6.00 2.71 20.80
C SER A 113 6.25 3.44 22.11
N ILE A 114 5.20 3.90 22.81
CA ILE A 114 5.34 4.50 24.14
C ILE A 114 5.82 3.50 25.18
N ILE A 115 5.23 2.29 25.19
CA ILE A 115 5.57 1.21 26.14
C ILE A 115 7.05 0.84 26.03
N VAL A 116 7.54 0.62 24.81
CA VAL A 116 8.94 0.22 24.60
C VAL A 116 9.91 1.37 24.82
N SER A 117 9.42 2.61 24.84
CA SER A 117 10.25 3.82 24.99
C SER A 117 10.15 4.50 26.37
N SER A 118 9.44 3.87 27.31
CA SER A 118 9.22 4.43 28.64
C SER A 118 9.35 3.37 29.71
N GLU A 119 10.07 3.70 30.79
CA GLU A 119 10.15 2.83 31.95
C GLU A 119 8.75 2.71 32.59
N PRO A 120 8.30 1.49 32.93
CA PRO A 120 7.02 1.29 33.59
C PRO A 120 7.04 1.91 34.99
N GLN A 121 5.95 2.58 35.37
CA GLN A 121 5.69 3.01 36.74
C GLN A 121 5.11 1.84 37.55
N GLN A 122 4.89 2.05 38.85
CA GLN A 122 4.22 1.04 39.69
C GLN A 122 2.83 0.75 39.12
N GLN A 123 2.64 -0.48 38.65
CA GLN A 123 1.46 -0.88 37.89
C GLN A 123 0.21 -0.94 38.79
N GLU A 124 -0.88 -0.35 38.32
CA GLU A 124 -2.21 -0.51 38.91
C GLU A 124 -2.73 -1.92 38.63
N SER A 125 -2.91 -2.73 39.68
CA SER A 125 -3.35 -4.14 39.54
C SER A 125 -4.86 -4.30 39.35
N ASP A 126 -5.64 -3.23 39.56
CA ASP A 126 -7.09 -3.26 39.49
C ASP A 126 -7.59 -3.21 38.03
N LYS A 127 -8.53 -4.10 37.70
CA LYS A 127 -9.10 -4.21 36.36
C LYS A 127 -9.97 -3.00 36.00
N ASP A 128 -10.75 -2.48 36.94
CA ASP A 128 -11.66 -1.35 36.69
C ASP A 128 -10.86 -0.06 36.47
N ILE A 129 -9.74 0.08 37.19
CA ILE A 129 -8.79 1.20 37.00
C ILE A 129 -8.12 1.09 35.63
N SER A 130 -7.77 -0.13 35.19
CA SER A 130 -7.19 -0.35 33.86
C SER A 130 -8.16 0.01 32.72
N GLU A 131 -9.46 -0.28 32.86
CA GLU A 131 -10.47 0.07 31.86
C GLU A 131 -10.72 1.58 31.79
N GLN A 132 -10.76 2.26 32.93
CA GLN A 132 -10.83 3.73 32.98
C GLN A 132 -9.59 4.38 32.36
N LEU A 133 -8.41 3.86 32.68
CA LEU A 133 -7.14 4.33 32.14
C LEU A 133 -7.11 4.20 30.61
N TRP A 134 -7.58 3.08 30.06
CA TRP A 134 -7.67 2.88 28.62
C TRP A 134 -8.62 3.88 27.95
N GLY A 135 -9.79 4.12 28.54
CA GLY A 135 -10.73 5.12 28.02
C GLY A 135 -10.09 6.50 27.90
N GLU A 136 -9.31 6.92 28.90
CA GLU A 136 -8.56 8.18 28.86
C GLU A 136 -7.43 8.18 27.82
N ILE A 137 -6.67 7.09 27.71
CA ILE A 137 -5.62 6.94 26.70
C ILE A 137 -6.23 7.07 25.30
N SER A 138 -7.31 6.34 25.03
CA SER A 138 -7.96 6.31 23.72
C SER A 138 -8.42 7.71 23.29
N VAL A 139 -9.15 8.42 24.16
CA VAL A 139 -9.61 9.79 23.90
C VAL A 139 -8.44 10.73 23.60
N LYS A 140 -7.35 10.66 24.38
CA LYS A 140 -6.19 11.55 24.20
C LYS A 140 -5.39 11.22 22.95
N VAL A 141 -5.26 9.95 22.57
CA VAL A 141 -4.63 9.57 21.31
C VAL A 141 -5.48 10.06 20.13
N SER A 142 -6.81 9.93 20.19
CA SER A 142 -7.70 10.50 19.17
C SER A 142 -7.57 12.01 19.06
N GLU A 143 -7.48 12.71 20.19
CA GLU A 143 -7.22 14.14 20.20
C GLU A 143 -5.85 14.45 19.59
N LEU A 144 -4.79 13.73 19.94
CA LEU A 144 -3.45 13.91 19.38
C LEU A 144 -3.45 13.84 17.85
N TYR A 145 -4.01 12.77 17.26
CA TYR A 145 -4.04 12.61 15.80
C TYR A 145 -4.93 13.65 15.11
N SER A 146 -6.01 14.07 15.75
CA SER A 146 -6.86 15.18 15.26
C SER A 146 -6.08 16.49 15.16
N ASN A 147 -5.25 16.79 16.17
CA ASN A 147 -4.47 18.03 16.22
C ASN A 147 -3.28 18.04 15.24
N LEU A 148 -2.86 16.90 14.68
CA LEU A 148 -1.78 16.87 13.66
C LEU A 148 -2.16 17.67 12.41
N LYS A 149 -3.43 17.59 11.97
CA LYS A 149 -3.93 18.37 10.83
C LYS A 149 -3.89 19.88 11.11
N GLU A 150 -4.34 20.28 12.29
CA GLU A 150 -4.28 21.68 12.74
C GLU A 150 -2.84 22.17 12.87
N TYR A 151 -1.93 21.33 13.36
CA TYR A 151 -0.51 21.62 13.42
C TYR A 151 0.07 21.90 12.03
N HIS A 152 -0.21 21.06 11.03
CA HIS A 152 0.27 21.30 9.66
C HIS A 152 -0.27 22.60 9.09
N LEU A 153 -1.57 22.90 9.26
CA LEU A 153 -2.18 24.15 8.80
C LEU A 153 -1.55 25.39 9.45
N THR A 154 -1.40 25.37 10.78
CA THR A 154 -0.83 26.50 11.53
C THR A 154 0.66 26.67 11.27
N LYS A 155 1.42 25.56 11.08
CA LYS A 155 2.84 25.59 10.69
C LYS A 155 3.03 26.21 9.31
N SER A 156 2.24 25.77 8.33
CA SER A 156 2.28 26.29 6.96
C SER A 156 2.02 27.80 6.94
N ALA A 157 1.00 28.25 7.67
CA ALA A 157 0.68 29.66 7.83
C ALA A 157 1.81 30.45 8.54
N HIS A 158 2.41 29.86 9.58
CA HIS A 158 3.54 30.46 10.29
C HIS A 158 4.77 30.64 9.38
N LEU A 159 5.10 29.62 8.59
CA LEU A 159 6.19 29.69 7.60
C LEU A 159 5.90 30.72 6.52
N GLN A 160 4.67 30.77 6.00
CA GLN A 160 4.26 31.73 4.97
C GLN A 160 4.47 33.20 5.39
N ILE A 161 4.34 33.52 6.68
CA ILE A 161 4.55 34.88 7.20
C ILE A 161 6.03 35.15 7.50
N ASN A 162 6.73 34.17 8.06
CA ASN A 162 8.02 34.39 8.70
C ASN A 162 9.23 33.93 7.87
N ASP A 163 9.05 33.08 6.87
CA ASP A 163 10.11 32.59 5.98
C ASP A 163 10.06 33.30 4.61
N PRO A 164 11.04 34.17 4.28
CA PRO A 164 11.13 34.82 2.98
C PRO A 164 11.27 33.85 1.80
N ASN A 165 11.69 32.61 2.04
CA ASN A 165 11.88 31.57 1.01
C ASN A 165 10.73 30.55 0.98
N TYR A 166 9.60 30.84 1.65
CA TYR A 166 8.45 29.96 1.68
C TYR A 166 7.93 29.66 0.27
N ASP A 167 7.89 28.38 -0.08
CA ASP A 167 7.29 27.86 -1.30
C ASP A 167 6.06 27.01 -0.93
N PRO A 168 4.83 27.45 -1.26
CA PRO A 168 3.59 26.73 -0.96
C PRO A 168 3.53 25.33 -1.58
N GLU A 169 4.13 25.12 -2.75
CA GLU A 169 4.11 23.82 -3.43
C GLU A 169 5.09 22.85 -2.77
N TYR A 170 6.26 23.33 -2.38
CA TYR A 170 7.22 22.56 -1.59
C TYR A 170 6.63 22.15 -0.22
N ASP A 171 6.04 23.10 0.49
CA ASP A 171 5.44 22.86 1.81
C ASP A 171 4.23 21.91 1.72
N SER A 172 3.41 22.03 0.68
CA SER A 172 2.31 21.08 0.44
C SER A 172 2.81 19.65 0.32
N ILE A 173 3.92 19.42 -0.40
CA ILE A 173 4.51 18.08 -0.53
C ILE A 173 5.13 17.61 0.80
N TYR A 174 5.75 18.51 1.56
CA TYR A 174 6.29 18.22 2.90
C TYR A 174 5.19 17.79 3.89
N VAL A 175 4.04 18.48 3.89
CA VAL A 175 2.87 18.12 4.71
C VAL A 175 2.29 16.79 4.25
N GLN A 176 2.18 16.54 2.95
CA GLN A 176 1.71 15.26 2.42
C GLN A 176 2.62 14.09 2.85
N ALA A 177 3.95 14.24 2.77
CA ALA A 177 4.89 13.21 3.18
C ALA A 177 4.74 12.84 4.68
N GLN A 178 4.52 13.84 5.53
CA GLN A 178 4.23 13.61 6.96
C GLN A 178 2.86 12.96 7.16
N GLY A 179 1.85 13.41 6.41
CA GLY A 179 0.50 12.85 6.44
C GLY A 179 0.49 11.36 6.11
N LEU A 180 1.15 10.97 5.02
CA LEU A 180 1.29 9.57 4.60
C LEU A 180 1.95 8.73 5.69
N ARG A 181 3.09 9.18 6.25
CA ARG A 181 3.79 8.44 7.31
C ARG A 181 2.93 8.28 8.57
N ALA A 182 2.24 9.34 8.99
CA ALA A 182 1.45 9.31 10.22
C ALA A 182 0.13 8.53 10.06
N HIS A 183 -0.45 8.47 8.86
CA HIS A 183 -1.83 8.01 8.66
C HIS A 183 -2.01 6.83 7.72
N VAL A 184 -1.00 6.35 6.99
CA VAL A 184 -1.16 5.22 6.05
C VAL A 184 -0.43 3.99 6.58
N ARG A 185 -1.10 2.83 6.55
CA ARG A 185 -0.52 1.52 6.83
C ARG A 185 -1.02 0.51 5.80
N GLY A 186 -0.35 -0.63 5.68
CA GLY A 186 -0.76 -1.69 4.77
C GLY A 186 -0.35 -1.41 3.33
N GLN A 187 0.96 -1.29 3.11
CA GLN A 187 1.56 -1.01 1.79
C GLN A 187 1.33 -2.11 0.75
N ARG A 188 0.89 -3.30 1.16
CA ARG A 188 0.65 -4.44 0.27
C ARG A 188 -0.63 -5.16 0.66
N TYR A 189 -1.26 -5.80 -0.33
CA TYR A 189 -2.34 -6.73 -0.01
C TYR A 189 -1.80 -7.92 0.75
N SER A 190 -2.56 -8.38 1.76
CA SER A 190 -2.13 -9.45 2.67
C SER A 190 -1.71 -10.74 1.95
N ILE A 191 -2.35 -11.08 0.82
CA ILE A 191 -1.99 -12.27 0.02
C ILE A 191 -0.61 -12.17 -0.65
N HIS A 192 -0.06 -10.96 -0.78
CA HIS A 192 1.24 -10.71 -1.41
C HIS A 192 2.39 -10.60 -0.41
N GLU A 193 2.10 -10.54 0.90
CA GLU A 193 3.12 -10.40 1.95
C GLU A 193 4.13 -11.55 1.97
N ILE A 194 3.65 -12.80 2.05
CA ILE A 194 4.52 -13.97 2.06
C ILE A 194 5.23 -14.17 0.72
N PRO A 195 4.57 -14.05 -0.45
CA PRO A 195 5.26 -14.06 -1.75
C PRO A 195 6.39 -13.03 -1.86
N HIS A 196 6.18 -11.79 -1.40
CA HIS A 196 7.22 -10.75 -1.41
C HIS A 196 8.43 -11.18 -0.58
N LEU A 197 8.21 -11.60 0.67
CA LEU A 197 9.30 -12.01 1.55
C LEU A 197 10.00 -13.27 1.04
N ARG A 198 9.25 -14.21 0.46
CA ARG A 198 9.83 -15.42 -0.15
C ARG A 198 10.81 -15.06 -1.24
N ASP A 199 10.39 -14.24 -2.19
CA ASP A 199 11.23 -13.90 -3.34
C ASP A 199 12.53 -13.24 -2.86
N LEU A 200 12.47 -12.32 -1.89
CA LEU A 200 13.64 -11.57 -1.44
C LEU A 200 14.50 -12.24 -0.35
N LEU A 201 13.95 -13.15 0.45
CA LEU A 201 14.69 -13.81 1.53
C LEU A 201 15.24 -15.18 1.13
N SER A 202 14.65 -15.87 0.15
CA SER A 202 15.08 -17.21 -0.26
C SER A 202 16.56 -17.32 -0.65
N PRO A 203 17.18 -16.33 -1.35
CA PRO A 203 18.62 -16.36 -1.62
C PRO A 203 19.47 -16.46 -0.34
N HIS A 204 18.96 -15.93 0.78
CA HIS A 204 19.64 -15.84 2.06
C HIS A 204 19.38 -17.05 3.00
N ASP A 205 18.93 -18.20 2.50
CA ASP A 205 18.61 -19.37 3.36
C ASP A 205 19.80 -19.84 4.21
N ASN A 206 21.02 -19.78 3.65
CA ASN A 206 22.24 -20.20 4.34
C ASN A 206 22.49 -19.42 5.64
N ILE A 207 22.28 -18.10 5.63
CA ILE A 207 22.54 -17.28 6.81
C ILE A 207 21.48 -17.47 7.90
N PHE A 208 20.23 -17.81 7.53
CA PHE A 208 19.19 -18.19 8.48
C PHE A 208 19.55 -19.49 9.22
N ARG A 209 20.07 -20.49 8.50
CA ARG A 209 20.52 -21.75 9.10
C ARG A 209 21.68 -21.52 10.06
N GLU A 210 22.63 -20.68 9.66
CA GLU A 210 23.81 -20.37 10.47
C GLU A 210 23.46 -19.64 11.77
N LEU A 211 22.66 -18.57 11.70
CA LEU A 211 22.41 -17.70 12.86
C LEU A 211 21.28 -18.19 13.75
N PHE A 212 20.28 -18.86 13.18
CA PHE A 212 19.02 -19.17 13.87
C PHE A 212 18.66 -20.66 13.85
N ASN A 213 19.41 -21.50 13.15
CA ASN A 213 19.13 -22.94 13.00
C ASN A 213 17.72 -23.22 12.44
N ILE A 214 17.25 -22.36 11.53
CA ILE A 214 16.01 -22.52 10.78
C ILE A 214 16.25 -22.18 9.30
N THR A 215 15.34 -22.60 8.44
CA THR A 215 15.31 -22.17 7.02
C THR A 215 14.51 -20.89 6.85
N VAL A 216 14.67 -20.24 5.70
CA VAL A 216 13.78 -19.14 5.31
C VAL A 216 12.33 -19.62 5.19
N GLU A 217 12.08 -20.83 4.68
CA GLU A 217 10.71 -21.37 4.60
C GLU A 217 10.12 -21.67 5.98
N ASP A 218 10.91 -22.09 6.97
CA ASP A 218 10.43 -22.23 8.36
C ASP A 218 10.04 -20.87 8.93
N PHE A 219 10.85 -19.84 8.68
CA PHE A 219 10.55 -18.45 9.06
C PHE A 219 9.24 -17.98 8.41
N LEU A 220 9.11 -18.11 7.09
CA LEU A 220 7.91 -17.69 6.35
C LEU A 220 6.66 -18.47 6.76
N THR A 221 6.80 -19.76 7.05
CA THR A 221 5.71 -20.58 7.59
C THR A 221 5.27 -20.08 8.96
N GLY A 222 6.21 -19.74 9.84
CA GLY A 222 5.93 -19.12 11.13
C GLY A 222 5.18 -17.79 10.98
N ILE A 223 5.71 -16.88 10.14
CA ILE A 223 5.10 -15.57 9.89
C ILE A 223 3.72 -15.70 9.24
N SER A 224 3.51 -16.66 8.35
CA SER A 224 2.19 -16.92 7.75
C SER A 224 1.17 -17.41 8.79
N LYS A 225 1.57 -18.25 9.74
CA LYS A 225 0.70 -18.66 10.87
C LYS A 225 0.34 -17.46 11.76
N LEU A 226 1.30 -16.57 12.00
CA LEU A 226 1.06 -15.36 12.79
C LEU A 226 0.12 -14.38 12.06
N GLN A 227 0.31 -14.18 10.75
CA GLN A 227 -0.62 -13.42 9.91
C GLN A 227 -2.05 -13.98 10.01
N TYR A 228 -2.20 -15.28 9.84
CA TYR A 228 -3.50 -15.95 9.97
C TYR A 228 -4.10 -15.75 11.37
N SER A 229 -3.30 -15.94 12.44
CA SER A 229 -3.73 -15.76 13.82
C SER A 229 -4.29 -14.35 14.08
N LEU A 230 -3.59 -13.31 13.61
CA LEU A 230 -4.00 -11.92 13.81
C LEU A 230 -5.24 -11.53 13.00
N MET A 231 -5.44 -12.14 11.83
CA MET A 231 -6.56 -11.81 10.93
C MET A 231 -7.81 -12.67 11.17
N GLN A 232 -7.66 -13.96 11.48
CA GLN A 232 -8.77 -14.92 11.60
C GLN A 232 -8.86 -15.62 12.94
N GLY A 233 -7.84 -15.55 13.79
CA GLY A 233 -7.83 -16.29 15.05
C GLY A 233 -8.97 -15.91 16.00
N PHE A 234 -9.47 -14.66 15.95
CA PHE A 234 -10.67 -14.28 16.69
C PHE A 234 -11.95 -14.97 16.17
N ASN A 235 -12.09 -15.11 14.85
CA ASN A 235 -13.20 -15.84 14.23
C ASN A 235 -13.12 -17.34 14.54
N ASP A 236 -11.92 -17.92 14.53
CA ASP A 236 -11.71 -19.29 14.98
C ASP A 236 -12.10 -19.47 16.45
N GLY A 237 -11.77 -18.50 17.31
CA GLY A 237 -12.21 -18.49 18.71
C GLY A 237 -13.74 -18.46 18.85
N LYS A 238 -14.43 -17.66 18.02
CA LYS A 238 -15.91 -17.65 17.97
C LYS A 238 -16.46 -19.01 17.54
N ASN A 239 -15.90 -19.60 16.48
CA ASN A 239 -16.32 -20.92 16.00
C ASN A 239 -16.10 -21.99 17.07
N ASP A 240 -14.96 -21.95 17.79
CA ASP A 240 -14.66 -22.86 18.89
C ASP A 240 -15.68 -22.68 20.05
N MET A 241 -16.04 -21.44 20.39
CA MET A 241 -17.10 -21.14 21.39
C MET A 241 -18.48 -21.64 20.95
N GLU A 242 -18.83 -21.46 19.68
CA GLU A 242 -20.11 -21.94 19.13
C GLU A 242 -20.20 -23.46 19.18
N LEU A 243 -19.13 -24.16 18.77
CA LEU A 243 -19.04 -25.61 18.87
C LEU A 243 -19.11 -26.09 20.33
N LEU A 244 -18.45 -25.38 21.26
CA LEU A 244 -18.53 -25.67 22.69
C LEU A 244 -19.97 -25.54 23.19
N ARG A 245 -20.67 -24.47 22.78
CA ARG A 245 -22.08 -24.25 23.11
C ARG A 245 -22.97 -25.36 22.55
N GLU A 246 -22.78 -25.75 21.29
CA GLU A 246 -23.56 -26.81 20.65
C GLU A 246 -23.42 -28.16 21.36
N LYS A 247 -22.20 -28.50 21.79
CA LYS A 247 -21.93 -29.76 22.49
C LYS A 247 -22.41 -29.77 23.93
N THR A 248 -22.47 -28.61 24.59
CA THR A 248 -22.82 -28.51 26.01
C THR A 248 -24.30 -28.25 26.23
N LEU A 249 -24.98 -27.52 25.32
CA LEU A 249 -26.37 -27.09 25.48
C LEU A 249 -27.37 -28.25 25.73
N PRO A 250 -27.35 -29.38 24.98
CA PRO A 250 -28.30 -30.48 25.21
C PRO A 250 -28.18 -31.11 26.60
N ALA A 251 -26.96 -31.17 27.14
CA ALA A 251 -26.69 -31.76 28.45
C ALA A 251 -26.97 -30.76 29.59
N LEU A 252 -26.80 -29.46 29.36
CA LEU A 252 -27.19 -28.41 30.31
C LEU A 252 -28.69 -28.33 30.48
N GLU A 253 -29.47 -28.39 29.40
CA GLU A 253 -30.94 -28.38 29.46
C GLU A 253 -31.49 -29.59 30.24
N PHE A 254 -30.85 -30.75 30.11
CA PHE A 254 -31.19 -31.97 30.85
C PHE A 254 -30.77 -31.93 32.33
N ASN A 255 -29.63 -31.33 32.67
CA ASN A 255 -29.12 -31.31 34.05
C ASN A 255 -29.69 -30.18 34.90
N VAL A 256 -29.94 -28.99 34.31
CA VAL A 256 -30.53 -27.83 35.03
C VAL A 256 -31.98 -28.11 35.43
N SER A 257 -32.69 -28.98 34.72
CA SER A 257 -34.02 -29.46 35.11
C SER A 257 -34.01 -30.49 36.25
N ALA A 258 -32.84 -31.03 36.62
CA ALA A 258 -32.70 -32.12 37.60
C ALA A 258 -32.07 -31.72 38.96
N ASN A 259 -31.34 -30.59 39.05
CA ASN A 259 -30.65 -30.18 40.29
C ASN A 259 -30.71 -28.66 40.53
N LEU A 260 -31.44 -28.22 41.56
CA LEU A 260 -31.68 -26.81 41.91
C LEU A 260 -30.57 -26.15 42.76
N ASP A 261 -29.57 -26.90 43.22
CA ASP A 261 -28.58 -26.44 44.22
C ASP A 261 -27.18 -26.10 43.66
N MET A 262 -26.97 -26.10 42.33
CA MET A 262 -25.67 -25.76 41.73
C MET A 262 -25.71 -24.54 40.82
N THR A 263 -24.67 -23.70 40.94
CA THR A 263 -24.43 -22.55 40.05
C THR A 263 -24.12 -23.03 38.61
N PRO A 264 -24.67 -22.37 37.58
CA PRO A 264 -24.47 -22.74 36.16
C PRO A 264 -23.00 -22.91 35.74
N GLN A 265 -22.08 -22.13 36.32
CA GLN A 265 -20.65 -22.16 36.01
C GLN A 265 -19.98 -23.48 36.44
N LYS A 266 -20.38 -24.04 37.59
CA LYS A 266 -19.83 -25.31 38.09
C LYS A 266 -20.38 -26.52 37.34
N GLU A 267 -21.64 -26.47 36.93
CA GLU A 267 -22.24 -27.46 36.02
C GLU A 267 -21.52 -27.46 34.67
N MET A 268 -21.33 -26.27 34.07
CA MET A 268 -20.60 -26.13 32.83
C MET A 268 -19.19 -26.72 32.91
N GLN A 269 -18.44 -26.42 33.98
CA GLN A 269 -17.09 -26.96 34.16
C GLN A 269 -17.06 -28.49 34.22
N LYS A 270 -17.93 -29.11 35.05
CA LYS A 270 -18.03 -30.57 35.14
C LYS A 270 -18.44 -31.20 33.81
N LEU A 271 -19.31 -30.53 33.07
CA LEU A 271 -19.77 -31.00 31.78
C LEU A 271 -18.67 -30.96 30.72
N ILE A 272 -17.87 -29.90 30.70
CA ILE A 272 -16.70 -29.77 29.83
C ILE A 272 -15.72 -30.91 30.10
N GLU A 273 -15.39 -31.17 31.37
CA GLU A 273 -14.51 -32.27 31.77
C GLU A 273 -15.09 -33.64 31.38
N LYS A 274 -16.39 -33.86 31.61
CA LYS A 274 -17.06 -35.12 31.26
C LYS A 274 -17.03 -35.39 29.74
N LEU A 275 -17.08 -34.33 28.93
CA LEU A 275 -17.14 -34.43 27.47
C LEU A 275 -15.76 -34.33 26.80
N GLY A 276 -14.68 -34.14 27.55
CA GLY A 276 -13.33 -33.98 26.99
C GLY A 276 -13.18 -32.71 26.15
N LEU A 277 -13.83 -31.61 26.55
CA LEU A 277 -13.88 -30.35 25.79
C LEU A 277 -12.94 -29.27 26.33
N GLU A 278 -11.98 -29.64 27.18
CA GLU A 278 -11.05 -28.72 27.84
C GLU A 278 -10.18 -27.97 26.82
N GLU A 279 -9.60 -28.68 25.85
CA GLU A 279 -8.79 -28.05 24.79
C GLU A 279 -9.61 -27.07 23.95
N LEU A 280 -10.88 -27.40 23.65
CA LEU A 280 -11.78 -26.53 22.90
C LEU A 280 -12.12 -25.27 23.72
N ARG A 281 -12.44 -25.44 25.01
CA ARG A 281 -12.66 -24.32 25.94
C ARG A 281 -11.42 -23.42 26.03
N ASP A 282 -10.25 -24.02 26.24
CA ASP A 282 -9.01 -23.29 26.47
C ASP A 282 -8.56 -22.56 25.19
N SER A 283 -8.71 -23.19 24.02
CA SER A 283 -8.53 -22.55 22.71
C SER A 283 -9.45 -21.34 22.55
N ALA A 284 -10.74 -21.51 22.81
CA ALA A 284 -11.74 -20.47 22.64
C ALA A 284 -11.50 -19.28 23.57
N LEU A 285 -11.27 -19.56 24.86
CA LEU A 285 -10.97 -18.53 25.86
C LEU A 285 -9.64 -17.84 25.58
N GLY A 286 -8.61 -18.60 25.21
CA GLY A 286 -7.28 -18.09 24.90
C GLY A 286 -7.27 -17.13 23.71
N LYS A 287 -8.03 -17.45 22.66
CA LYS A 287 -8.16 -16.62 21.44
C LYS A 287 -9.05 -15.39 21.66
N MET A 288 -10.15 -15.51 22.40
CA MET A 288 -11.15 -14.42 22.52
C MET A 288 -10.90 -13.48 23.69
N PHE A 289 -10.31 -13.98 24.78
CA PHE A 289 -10.15 -13.23 26.04
C PHE A 289 -8.72 -13.28 26.59
N GLY A 290 -7.87 -14.14 26.03
CA GLY A 290 -6.48 -14.27 26.39
C GLY A 290 -5.55 -13.62 25.37
N TYR A 291 -4.28 -14.04 25.41
CA TYR A 291 -3.23 -13.48 24.55
C TYR A 291 -2.75 -14.46 23.47
N ASP A 292 -3.49 -15.56 23.24
CA ASP A 292 -3.06 -16.63 22.35
C ASP A 292 -2.91 -16.17 20.90
N LEU A 293 -3.69 -15.16 20.48
CA LEU A 293 -3.62 -14.59 19.13
C LEU A 293 -2.29 -13.89 18.85
N PHE A 294 -1.62 -13.43 19.90
CA PHE A 294 -0.47 -12.54 19.83
C PHE A 294 0.83 -13.25 20.24
N ASP A 295 0.76 -14.40 20.91
CA ASP A 295 1.92 -15.14 21.43
C ASP A 295 2.74 -15.73 20.27
N VAL A 296 3.77 -14.99 19.86
CA VAL A 296 4.56 -15.28 18.66
C VAL A 296 5.24 -16.62 18.78
N GLN A 297 5.82 -16.94 19.94
CA GLN A 297 6.54 -18.19 20.12
C GLN A 297 5.58 -19.40 20.06
N LYS A 298 4.42 -19.30 20.71
CA LYS A 298 3.39 -20.34 20.68
C LYS A 298 2.86 -20.60 19.27
N ILE A 299 2.63 -19.54 18.48
CA ILE A 299 2.05 -19.65 17.14
C ILE A 299 3.07 -20.16 16.12
N THR A 300 4.28 -19.59 16.16
CA THR A 300 5.26 -19.76 15.08
C THR A 300 6.26 -20.87 15.35
N GLY A 301 6.57 -21.16 16.61
CA GLY A 301 7.66 -22.05 17.00
C GLY A 301 9.06 -21.50 16.70
N LEU A 302 9.19 -20.20 16.39
CA LEU A 302 10.47 -19.61 16.03
C LEU A 302 11.46 -19.60 17.22
N PRO A 303 12.79 -19.68 16.95
CA PRO A 303 13.80 -19.73 17.99
C PRO A 303 13.85 -18.46 18.85
N ASP A 304 14.11 -18.62 20.16
CA ASP A 304 14.23 -17.50 21.11
C ASP A 304 15.25 -16.44 20.65
N VAL A 305 16.38 -16.89 20.10
CA VAL A 305 17.44 -15.99 19.61
C VAL A 305 16.92 -15.04 18.53
N LEU A 306 16.07 -15.52 17.61
CA LEU A 306 15.48 -14.69 16.58
C LEU A 306 14.42 -13.75 17.18
N LEU A 307 13.52 -14.29 17.99
CA LEU A 307 12.41 -13.51 18.58
C LEU A 307 12.90 -12.38 19.49
N ARG A 308 13.94 -12.62 20.29
CA ARG A 308 14.58 -11.62 21.15
C ARG A 308 15.13 -10.45 20.34
N ASN A 309 15.75 -10.72 19.20
CA ASN A 309 16.31 -9.69 18.32
C ASN A 309 15.23 -8.91 17.55
N LEU A 310 14.05 -9.50 17.37
CA LEU A 310 12.90 -8.88 16.73
C LEU A 310 11.93 -8.22 17.72
N SER A 311 12.31 -8.18 19.00
CA SER A 311 11.47 -7.66 20.08
C SER A 311 12.13 -6.51 20.83
N TRP A 312 11.29 -5.61 21.32
CA TRP A 312 11.68 -4.63 22.34
C TRP A 312 11.14 -5.05 23.72
N ALA A 313 11.91 -4.85 24.78
CA ALA A 313 11.38 -4.84 26.14
C ALA A 313 10.81 -3.45 26.51
N PRO A 314 9.86 -3.35 27.46
CA PRO A 314 9.42 -2.07 28.00
C PRO A 314 10.59 -1.20 28.45
N GLY A 315 10.60 0.06 27.99
CA GLY A 315 11.67 1.01 28.26
C GLY A 315 13.01 0.76 27.54
N GLU A 316 13.18 -0.30 26.73
CA GLU A 316 14.47 -0.58 26.06
C GLU A 316 14.84 0.47 25.00
N GLU A 317 13.87 0.92 24.20
CA GLU A 317 14.07 1.91 23.15
C GLU A 317 14.22 3.31 23.79
N LYS A 318 15.20 4.10 23.35
CA LYS A 318 15.49 5.41 23.98
C LYS A 318 15.31 6.60 23.03
N SER A 319 15.29 6.37 21.73
CA SER A 319 15.34 7.40 20.70
C SER A 319 13.99 8.10 20.52
N PHE A 320 12.85 7.41 20.70
CA PHE A 320 11.54 7.96 20.42
C PHE A 320 11.21 9.19 21.29
N PHE A 321 11.59 9.14 22.57
CA PHE A 321 11.46 10.25 23.53
C PHE A 321 12.76 11.02 23.80
N ALA A 322 13.83 10.77 23.01
CA ALA A 322 15.06 11.55 23.15
C ALA A 322 14.84 13.03 22.85
N GLU A 323 15.64 13.91 23.43
CA GLU A 323 15.57 15.36 23.21
C GLU A 323 15.67 15.73 21.72
N GLY A 324 14.85 16.68 21.28
CA GLY A 324 14.76 17.13 19.88
C GLY A 324 13.33 17.52 19.48
N GLU A 325 13.17 18.02 18.25
CA GLU A 325 11.84 18.30 17.69
C GLU A 325 10.99 17.03 17.63
N TYR A 326 9.69 17.16 17.94
CA TYR A 326 8.71 16.08 17.85
C TYR A 326 8.98 14.88 18.78
N ALA A 327 9.62 15.10 19.94
CA ALA A 327 9.88 14.04 20.91
C ALA A 327 8.57 13.34 21.34
N GLY A 328 8.46 12.04 21.05
CA GLY A 328 7.27 11.24 21.32
C GLY A 328 6.09 11.49 20.39
N TRP A 329 6.19 12.36 19.38
CA TRP A 329 5.10 12.59 18.44
C TRP A 329 5.00 11.44 17.42
N PRO A 330 3.81 11.17 16.85
CA PRO A 330 3.63 10.26 15.72
C PRO A 330 4.39 10.68 14.43
N LEU A 331 4.95 11.90 14.41
CA LEU A 331 5.80 12.39 13.34
C LEU A 331 7.25 11.91 13.44
N ARG A 332 7.67 11.31 14.56
CA ARG A 332 9.01 10.72 14.68
C ARG A 332 9.03 9.31 14.11
N ARG A 333 10.24 8.78 13.88
CA ARG A 333 10.41 7.36 13.56
C ARG A 333 9.90 6.50 14.72
N MET A 334 9.01 5.56 14.42
CA MET A 334 8.39 4.71 15.44
C MET A 334 9.25 3.47 15.73
N PRO A 335 9.46 3.09 16.99
CA PRO A 335 10.17 1.87 17.40
C PRO A 335 9.73 0.58 16.68
N ILE A 336 8.45 0.47 16.35
CA ILE A 336 7.87 -0.70 15.67
C ILE A 336 8.44 -0.89 14.25
N GLU A 337 8.92 0.18 13.61
CA GLU A 337 9.62 0.11 12.31
C GLU A 337 11.00 -0.56 12.42
N GLU A 338 11.54 -0.67 13.63
CA GLU A 338 12.84 -1.27 13.91
C GLU A 338 12.72 -2.72 14.36
N ARG A 339 11.76 -3.00 15.26
CA ARG A 339 11.46 -4.33 15.76
C ARG A 339 9.94 -4.45 15.94
N PRO A 340 9.28 -5.40 15.26
CA PRO A 340 7.81 -5.47 15.23
C PRO A 340 7.21 -6.03 16.53
N PHE A 341 7.98 -6.83 17.29
CA PHE A 341 7.48 -7.57 18.44
C PHE A 341 7.81 -6.87 19.77
N ILE A 342 7.16 -7.32 20.83
CA ILE A 342 7.38 -6.85 22.20
C ILE A 342 7.59 -8.03 23.15
N PHE A 343 8.57 -7.92 24.06
CA PHE A 343 8.90 -8.93 25.05
C PHE A 343 8.37 -8.51 26.43
N ILE A 344 7.36 -9.22 26.94
CA ILE A 344 6.72 -8.95 28.24
C ILE A 344 6.50 -10.28 28.95
N ASN A 345 6.82 -10.34 30.26
CA ASN A 345 6.57 -11.51 31.12
C ASN A 345 7.11 -12.82 30.51
N ASP A 346 8.36 -12.80 30.06
CA ASP A 346 9.06 -13.93 29.44
C ASP A 346 8.41 -14.49 28.15
N LYS A 347 7.61 -13.67 27.46
CA LYS A 347 6.92 -14.02 26.22
C LYS A 347 7.06 -12.94 25.16
N TYR A 348 6.95 -13.36 23.90
CA TYR A 348 7.02 -12.50 22.73
C TYR A 348 5.64 -12.29 22.12
N TYR A 349 5.28 -11.04 21.88
CA TYR A 349 3.96 -10.67 21.37
C TYR A 349 4.04 -9.84 20.10
N CYS A 350 3.07 -10.05 19.20
CA CYS A 350 2.82 -9.22 18.04
C CYS A 350 1.32 -8.88 18.01
N PHE A 351 0.97 -7.60 18.01
CA PHE A 351 -0.43 -7.16 18.01
C PHE A 351 -0.89 -6.59 16.67
N ASP A 352 0.03 -6.06 15.85
CA ASP A 352 -0.32 -5.34 14.62
C ASP A 352 0.24 -6.04 13.37
N VAL A 353 -0.67 -6.55 12.54
CA VAL A 353 -0.30 -7.30 11.32
C VAL A 353 0.32 -6.41 10.24
N TYR A 354 -0.14 -5.16 10.10
CA TYR A 354 0.32 -4.25 9.05
C TYR A 354 1.74 -3.75 9.34
N SER A 355 1.95 -3.25 10.56
CA SER A 355 3.23 -2.75 11.04
C SER A 355 4.30 -3.84 11.07
N MET A 356 3.89 -5.09 11.36
CA MET A 356 4.79 -6.25 11.26
C MET A 356 5.36 -6.38 9.84
N PHE A 357 4.52 -6.35 8.80
CA PHE A 357 4.93 -6.65 7.43
C PHE A 357 5.60 -5.49 6.69
N GLU A 358 5.18 -4.24 6.94
CA GLU A 358 5.68 -3.05 6.24
C GLU A 358 7.21 -2.97 6.23
N ASN A 359 7.84 -3.29 7.35
CA ASN A 359 9.28 -3.13 7.51
C ASN A 359 10.02 -4.46 7.61
N LEU A 360 9.33 -5.62 7.61
CA LEU A 360 9.92 -6.90 8.00
C LEU A 360 11.17 -7.25 7.19
N TYR A 361 11.13 -7.05 5.88
CA TYR A 361 12.28 -7.30 5.01
C TYR A 361 13.52 -6.50 5.45
N ARG A 362 13.33 -5.20 5.71
CA ARG A 362 14.42 -4.30 6.14
C ARG A 362 14.82 -4.51 7.59
N VAL A 363 13.90 -4.95 8.46
CA VAL A 363 14.19 -5.37 9.83
C VAL A 363 15.13 -6.58 9.81
N ILE A 364 14.79 -7.62 9.03
CA ILE A 364 15.64 -8.80 8.85
C ILE A 364 16.99 -8.42 8.26
N GLN A 365 17.02 -7.59 7.22
CA GLN A 365 18.28 -7.11 6.63
C GLN A 365 19.19 -6.47 7.69
N ARG A 366 18.68 -5.51 8.47
CA ARG A 366 19.45 -4.82 9.52
C ARG A 366 19.88 -5.78 10.62
N LEU A 367 19.01 -6.71 11.01
CA LEU A 367 19.32 -7.74 11.99
C LEU A 367 20.52 -8.58 11.53
N LEU A 368 20.48 -9.09 10.30
CA LEU A 368 21.56 -9.90 9.75
C LEU A 368 22.87 -9.10 9.65
N PHE A 369 22.81 -7.83 9.25
CA PHE A 369 23.98 -6.96 9.21
C PHE A 369 24.57 -6.70 10.61
N ASN A 370 23.74 -6.65 11.64
CA ASN A 370 24.21 -6.49 13.02
C ASN A 370 24.85 -7.78 13.56
N LEU A 371 24.27 -8.95 13.26
CA LEU A 371 24.76 -10.24 13.75
C LEU A 371 25.96 -10.76 12.95
N LYS A 372 26.01 -10.48 11.63
CA LYS A 372 27.10 -10.86 10.73
C LYS A 372 27.40 -9.74 9.73
N PRO A 373 28.16 -8.70 10.14
CA PRO A 373 28.47 -7.55 9.30
C PRO A 373 29.11 -7.90 7.94
N ASP A 374 29.94 -8.93 7.89
CA ASP A 374 30.62 -9.38 6.67
C ASP A 374 29.66 -9.94 5.61
N TYR A 375 28.42 -10.30 5.97
CA TYR A 375 27.39 -10.77 5.03
C TYR A 375 26.80 -9.64 4.16
N LYS A 376 27.09 -8.38 4.49
CA LYS A 376 26.49 -7.23 3.80
C LYS A 376 26.79 -7.20 2.29
N GLU A 377 27.98 -7.61 1.88
CA GLU A 377 28.35 -7.65 0.46
C GLU A 377 27.53 -8.71 -0.29
N THR A 378 27.51 -9.94 0.22
CA THR A 378 26.68 -11.04 -0.32
C THR A 378 25.20 -10.68 -0.38
N TRP A 379 24.66 -10.04 0.67
CA TRP A 379 23.27 -9.57 0.65
C TRP A 379 23.02 -8.61 -0.50
N ASN A 380 23.91 -7.63 -0.72
CA ASN A 380 23.71 -6.63 -1.77
C ASN A 380 23.80 -7.25 -3.17
N GLU A 381 24.69 -8.23 -3.37
CA GLU A 381 24.82 -8.96 -4.64
C GLU A 381 23.56 -9.77 -4.93
N GLU A 382 23.10 -10.59 -3.98
CA GLU A 382 21.90 -11.41 -4.12
C GLU A 382 20.63 -10.55 -4.25
N GLN A 383 20.53 -9.45 -3.48
CA GLN A 383 19.44 -8.48 -3.61
C GLN A 383 19.42 -7.84 -5.00
N LYS A 384 20.58 -7.48 -5.56
CA LYS A 384 20.66 -6.93 -6.90
C LYS A 384 20.15 -7.94 -7.92
N GLU A 385 20.69 -9.16 -7.91
CA GLU A 385 20.32 -10.22 -8.86
C GLU A 385 18.81 -10.52 -8.84
N ILE A 386 18.24 -10.75 -7.66
CA ILE A 386 16.81 -11.06 -7.55
C ILE A 386 15.94 -9.87 -7.96
N SER A 387 16.34 -8.63 -7.61
CA SER A 387 15.57 -7.44 -7.96
C SER A 387 15.53 -7.19 -9.46
N GLU A 388 16.63 -7.48 -10.17
CA GLU A 388 16.73 -7.37 -11.62
C GLU A 388 15.99 -8.51 -12.33
N GLU A 389 15.87 -9.68 -11.70
CA GLU A 389 15.16 -10.83 -12.28
C GLU A 389 13.62 -10.72 -12.15
N LEU A 390 13.11 -10.35 -10.97
CA LEU A 390 11.69 -10.40 -10.64
C LEU A 390 10.78 -9.68 -11.64
N PRO A 391 11.10 -8.46 -12.13
CA PRO A 391 10.31 -7.76 -13.14
C PRO A 391 10.04 -8.62 -14.38
N PHE A 392 11.06 -9.25 -14.94
CA PHE A 392 10.93 -10.04 -16.15
C PHE A 392 10.09 -11.30 -15.90
N THR A 393 10.22 -11.91 -14.72
CA THR A 393 9.38 -13.05 -14.33
C THR A 393 7.90 -12.65 -14.28
N LEU A 394 7.58 -11.50 -13.68
CA LEU A 394 6.21 -10.98 -13.61
C LEU A 394 5.67 -10.57 -14.98
N PHE A 395 6.45 -9.84 -15.78
CA PHE A 395 6.05 -9.46 -17.14
C PHE A 395 5.87 -10.66 -18.07
N ASN A 396 6.68 -11.71 -17.93
CA ASN A 396 6.51 -12.93 -18.70
C ASN A 396 5.15 -13.58 -18.43
N LYS A 397 4.70 -13.58 -17.18
CA LYS A 397 3.38 -14.06 -16.77
C LYS A 397 2.26 -13.12 -17.27
N LEU A 398 2.48 -11.81 -17.20
CA LEU A 398 1.50 -10.78 -17.55
C LEU A 398 1.24 -10.66 -19.06
N LEU A 399 2.31 -10.74 -19.88
CA LEU A 399 2.24 -10.52 -21.33
C LEU A 399 2.21 -11.82 -22.15
N ASN A 400 2.37 -12.98 -21.50
CA ASN A 400 2.38 -14.31 -22.11
C ASN A 400 3.41 -14.44 -23.26
N LYS A 401 4.67 -14.70 -22.90
CA LYS A 401 5.83 -14.85 -23.81
C LYS A 401 6.18 -13.58 -24.61
N PRO A 402 6.40 -12.43 -23.96
CA PRO A 402 7.01 -11.28 -24.63
C PRO A 402 8.46 -11.59 -25.05
N GLU A 403 9.00 -10.80 -25.97
CA GLU A 403 10.44 -10.79 -26.26
C GLU A 403 11.15 -9.98 -25.16
N MET A 404 12.13 -10.57 -24.47
CA MET A 404 12.78 -9.96 -23.32
C MET A 404 14.30 -10.03 -23.45
N TYR A 405 14.96 -8.93 -23.15
CA TYR A 405 16.42 -8.85 -23.08
C TYR A 405 16.82 -8.19 -21.76
N LYS A 406 17.62 -8.90 -20.96
CA LYS A 406 18.17 -8.42 -19.68
C LYS A 406 19.59 -7.89 -19.89
N SER A 407 19.99 -6.91 -19.09
CA SER A 407 21.35 -6.34 -19.06
C SER A 407 21.87 -6.03 -20.46
N ILE A 408 21.20 -5.11 -21.15
CA ILE A 408 21.53 -4.78 -22.54
C ILE A 408 22.57 -3.67 -22.60
N TYR A 409 23.47 -3.78 -23.58
CA TYR A 409 24.55 -2.84 -23.80
C TYR A 409 24.36 -2.11 -25.12
N TYR A 410 24.67 -0.81 -25.12
CA TYR A 410 24.52 0.02 -26.31
C TYR A 410 25.52 1.19 -26.32
N PRO A 411 26.00 1.60 -27.50
CA PRO A 411 26.90 2.74 -27.59
C PRO A 411 26.15 4.07 -27.58
N SER A 412 26.34 4.89 -26.56
CA SER A 412 25.74 6.23 -26.45
C SER A 412 26.79 7.32 -26.36
N ARG A 413 26.42 8.56 -26.69
CA ARG A 413 27.30 9.74 -26.55
C ARG A 413 27.07 10.36 -25.18
N ILE A 414 28.12 10.40 -24.36
CA ILE A 414 28.12 11.14 -23.09
C ILE A 414 29.10 12.30 -23.23
N GLY A 415 28.53 13.51 -23.36
CA GLY A 415 29.27 14.69 -23.78
C GLY A 415 29.83 14.52 -25.20
N LYS A 416 31.17 14.62 -25.35
CA LYS A 416 31.86 14.49 -26.65
C LYS A 416 32.36 13.07 -26.96
N LYS A 417 32.24 12.11 -26.02
CA LYS A 417 32.79 10.76 -26.18
C LYS A 417 31.68 9.74 -26.39
N LYS A 418 31.93 8.78 -27.28
CA LYS A 418 31.08 7.58 -27.45
C LYS A 418 31.54 6.55 -26.43
N GLN A 419 30.63 6.04 -25.62
CA GLN A 419 30.91 5.04 -24.60
C GLN A 419 29.82 3.97 -24.58
N TRP A 420 30.17 2.80 -24.06
CA TRP A 420 29.21 1.75 -23.77
C TRP A 420 28.39 2.14 -22.54
N CYS A 421 27.09 2.04 -22.68
CA CYS A 421 26.11 2.20 -21.61
C CYS A 421 25.36 0.89 -21.43
N GLU A 422 24.86 0.68 -20.23
CA GLU A 422 24.01 -0.43 -19.85
C GLU A 422 22.58 0.08 -19.60
N ASN A 423 21.61 -0.79 -19.81
CA ASN A 423 20.23 -0.67 -19.33
C ASN A 423 19.79 -2.03 -18.78
N ASP A 424 19.08 -2.04 -17.65
CA ASP A 424 18.73 -3.26 -16.92
C ASP A 424 17.89 -4.23 -17.78
N GLY A 425 17.11 -3.70 -18.72
CA GLY A 425 16.67 -4.44 -19.88
C GLY A 425 15.41 -3.90 -20.55
N ILE A 426 14.94 -4.64 -21.54
CA ILE A 426 13.77 -4.27 -22.34
C ILE A 426 12.80 -5.43 -22.49
N ILE A 427 11.52 -5.08 -22.64
CA ILE A 427 10.43 -6.00 -22.92
C ILE A 427 9.69 -5.49 -24.14
N ILE A 428 9.58 -6.33 -25.15
CA ILE A 428 8.88 -6.05 -26.41
C ILE A 428 7.64 -6.93 -26.48
N TYR A 429 6.49 -6.29 -26.69
CA TYR A 429 5.22 -6.95 -26.94
C TYR A 429 4.49 -6.23 -28.08
N ASP A 430 4.42 -6.87 -29.25
CA ASP A 430 3.79 -6.29 -30.44
C ASP A 430 4.39 -4.92 -30.81
N ASP A 431 3.59 -3.84 -30.77
CA ASP A 431 4.02 -2.47 -31.04
C ASP A 431 4.36 -1.66 -29.77
N HIS A 432 4.61 -2.35 -28.65
CA HIS A 432 5.06 -1.78 -27.38
C HIS A 432 6.50 -2.19 -27.05
N ILE A 433 7.28 -1.22 -26.56
CA ILE A 433 8.55 -1.46 -25.87
C ILE A 433 8.51 -0.84 -24.48
N ILE A 434 8.84 -1.64 -23.47
CA ILE A 434 8.97 -1.23 -22.08
C ILE A 434 10.47 -1.27 -21.75
N VAL A 435 11.03 -0.11 -21.42
CA VAL A 435 12.42 0.06 -21.00
C VAL A 435 12.44 -0.03 -19.48
N ILE A 436 13.08 -1.09 -18.96
CA ILE A 436 13.13 -1.43 -17.55
C ILE A 436 14.36 -0.80 -16.92
N GLU A 437 14.16 -0.16 -15.78
CA GLU A 437 15.21 0.26 -14.86
C GLU A 437 14.80 -0.14 -13.44
N VAL A 438 15.63 -0.95 -12.78
CA VAL A 438 15.41 -1.45 -11.43
C VAL A 438 16.29 -0.69 -10.47
N LYS A 439 15.74 -0.33 -9.31
CA LYS A 439 16.51 0.20 -8.18
C LYS A 439 16.24 -0.61 -6.92
N ALA A 440 17.27 -1.33 -6.49
CA ALA A 440 17.32 -2.04 -5.21
C ALA A 440 17.60 -1.13 -4.00
N GLY A 441 17.92 0.15 -4.26
CA GLY A 441 18.20 1.11 -3.21
C GLY A 441 17.03 1.26 -2.24
N SER A 442 17.34 1.41 -0.95
CA SER A 442 16.30 1.60 0.06
C SER A 442 15.77 3.02 0.08
N PHE A 443 14.46 3.17 0.22
CA PHE A 443 13.88 4.45 0.59
C PHE A 443 14.36 4.87 1.99
N THR A 444 14.49 6.17 2.26
CA THR A 444 14.96 6.60 3.59
C THR A 444 13.99 6.16 4.69
N TYR A 445 14.53 5.63 5.78
CA TYR A 445 13.76 5.30 6.98
C TYR A 445 13.53 6.53 7.86
N THR A 446 14.28 7.62 7.65
CA THR A 446 14.17 8.85 8.46
C THR A 446 12.82 9.52 8.24
N SER A 447 12.29 10.15 9.30
CA SER A 447 11.02 10.86 9.18
C SER A 447 11.17 12.08 8.29
N PRO A 448 10.24 12.32 7.34
CA PRO A 448 10.21 13.57 6.59
C PRO A 448 10.10 14.78 7.53
N ALA A 449 9.50 14.64 8.71
CA ALA A 449 9.41 15.73 9.69
C ALA A 449 10.79 16.19 10.18
N THR A 450 11.74 15.26 10.35
CA THR A 450 13.08 15.52 10.91
C THR A 450 14.19 15.60 9.85
N ASP A 451 14.01 14.99 8.68
CA ASP A 451 15.02 14.93 7.61
C ASP A 451 14.38 14.85 6.21
N PHE A 452 13.69 15.93 5.84
CA PHE A 452 13.12 16.06 4.50
C PHE A 452 14.16 16.12 3.36
N PRO A 453 15.37 16.68 3.53
CA PRO A 453 16.41 16.60 2.50
C PRO A 453 16.80 15.16 2.13
N ALA A 454 16.95 14.25 3.09
CA ALA A 454 17.19 12.83 2.80
C ALA A 454 15.99 12.17 2.10
N TYR A 455 14.78 12.57 2.46
CA TYR A 455 13.53 12.15 1.80
C TYR A 455 13.54 12.51 0.30
N ILE A 456 13.81 13.78 -0.02
CA ILE A 456 13.91 14.27 -1.41
C ILE A 456 15.05 13.56 -2.17
N LYS A 457 16.20 13.36 -1.52
CA LYS A 457 17.34 12.65 -2.12
C LYS A 457 16.98 11.21 -2.48
N SER A 458 16.20 10.54 -1.64
CA SER A 458 15.72 9.17 -1.89
C SER A 458 14.79 9.13 -3.10
N ILE A 459 13.81 10.04 -3.18
CA ILE A 459 12.93 10.16 -4.36
C ILE A 459 13.74 10.43 -5.64
N LYS A 460 14.72 11.34 -5.60
CA LYS A 460 15.60 11.61 -6.74
C LYS A 460 16.36 10.36 -7.19
N ALA A 461 16.87 9.59 -6.24
CA ALA A 461 17.61 8.36 -6.52
C ALA A 461 16.73 7.25 -7.13
N LEU A 462 15.46 7.16 -6.72
CA LEU A 462 14.55 6.09 -7.11
C LEU A 462 13.69 6.41 -8.33
N ILE A 463 13.49 7.69 -8.68
CA ILE A 463 12.68 8.09 -9.83
C ILE A 463 13.55 8.79 -10.90
N LYS A 464 14.24 9.87 -10.53
CA LYS A 464 14.92 10.74 -11.51
C LYS A 464 16.11 10.06 -12.16
N ASN A 465 16.99 9.47 -11.36
CA ASN A 465 18.17 8.79 -11.87
C ASN A 465 17.84 7.62 -12.82
N PRO A 466 16.92 6.69 -12.49
CA PRO A 466 16.51 5.65 -13.43
C PRO A 466 15.84 6.22 -14.68
N HIS A 467 15.01 7.26 -14.55
CA HIS A 467 14.44 7.92 -15.71
C HIS A 467 15.51 8.45 -16.67
N GLU A 468 16.54 9.13 -16.17
CA GLU A 468 17.65 9.63 -17.00
C GLU A 468 18.45 8.49 -17.66
N GLN A 469 18.55 7.32 -17.03
CA GLN A 469 19.20 6.12 -17.59
C GLN A 469 18.36 5.53 -18.73
N ALA A 470 17.07 5.30 -18.50
CA ALA A 470 16.15 4.80 -19.51
C ALA A 470 15.98 5.78 -20.68
N LYS A 471 15.90 7.09 -20.41
CA LYS A 471 15.81 8.12 -21.45
C LYS A 471 17.01 8.08 -22.39
N ARG A 472 18.22 7.87 -21.86
CA ARG A 472 19.44 7.73 -22.67
C ARG A 472 19.36 6.55 -23.64
N PHE A 473 18.72 5.46 -23.24
CA PHE A 473 18.47 4.32 -24.12
C PHE A 473 17.41 4.64 -25.18
N ILE A 474 16.37 5.37 -24.82
CA ILE A 474 15.38 5.86 -25.79
C ILE A 474 16.04 6.79 -26.81
N ASP A 475 16.86 7.75 -26.37
CA ASP A 475 17.64 8.62 -27.26
C ASP A 475 18.53 7.80 -28.22
N TYR A 476 19.04 6.65 -27.76
CA TYR A 476 19.75 5.71 -28.62
C TYR A 476 18.83 5.07 -29.67
N ILE A 477 17.63 4.59 -29.31
CA ILE A 477 16.63 4.07 -30.27
C ILE A 477 16.31 5.11 -31.35
N PHE A 478 16.18 6.38 -30.98
CA PHE A 478 15.85 7.46 -31.91
C PHE A 478 17.06 8.02 -32.68
N SER A 479 18.28 7.56 -32.39
CA SER A 479 19.50 8.12 -32.99
C SER A 479 19.71 7.72 -34.46
N ASP A 480 19.07 6.64 -34.92
CA ASP A 480 19.11 6.15 -36.30
C ASP A 480 17.78 5.45 -36.65
N ASN A 481 17.59 5.04 -37.90
CA ASN A 481 16.41 4.27 -38.33
C ASN A 481 16.39 2.86 -37.73
N ALA A 482 17.56 2.25 -37.57
CA ALA A 482 17.75 0.95 -36.95
C ALA A 482 19.00 1.00 -36.07
N VAL A 483 18.89 0.46 -34.86
CA VAL A 483 20.01 0.40 -33.90
C VAL A 483 20.16 -1.02 -33.37
N THR A 484 21.35 -1.36 -32.88
CA THR A 484 21.65 -2.71 -32.39
C THR A 484 21.87 -2.67 -30.89
N ILE A 485 21.25 -3.60 -30.17
CA ILE A 485 21.57 -3.86 -28.77
C ILE A 485 22.51 -5.06 -28.66
N TYR A 486 23.31 -5.07 -27.59
CA TYR A 486 24.41 -6.00 -27.40
C TYR A 486 24.34 -6.68 -26.03
N ASP A 487 24.98 -7.84 -25.90
CA ASP A 487 25.24 -8.48 -24.59
C ASP A 487 26.43 -7.83 -23.86
N GLU A 488 26.72 -8.30 -22.64
CA GLU A 488 27.85 -7.85 -21.82
C GLU A 488 29.22 -8.03 -22.51
N SER A 489 29.33 -9.02 -23.40
CA SER A 489 30.53 -9.23 -24.23
C SER A 489 30.55 -8.34 -25.49
N HIS A 490 29.64 -7.37 -25.59
CA HIS A 490 29.41 -6.49 -26.74
C HIS A 490 29.15 -7.24 -28.06
N LYS A 491 28.52 -8.43 -28.00
CA LYS A 491 28.05 -9.15 -29.18
C LYS A 491 26.62 -8.72 -29.51
N PRO A 492 26.29 -8.51 -30.79
CA PRO A 492 24.96 -8.06 -31.18
C PRO A 492 23.92 -9.13 -30.87
N ILE A 493 22.83 -8.74 -30.19
CA ILE A 493 21.73 -9.66 -29.83
C ILE A 493 20.44 -9.35 -30.60
N ARG A 494 20.14 -8.07 -30.90
CA ARG A 494 18.91 -7.66 -31.60
C ARG A 494 19.06 -6.31 -32.29
N GLU A 495 18.46 -6.17 -33.48
CA GLU A 495 18.25 -4.87 -34.14
C GLU A 495 16.85 -4.35 -33.77
N LEU A 496 16.76 -3.06 -33.42
CA LEU A 496 15.53 -2.35 -33.07
C LEU A 496 15.29 -1.22 -34.06
N ARG A 497 14.04 -1.05 -34.50
CA ARG A 497 13.63 0.09 -35.34
C ARG A 497 12.61 0.90 -34.58
N LYS A 498 12.80 2.22 -34.52
CA LYS A 498 11.87 3.12 -33.81
C LYS A 498 10.43 3.03 -34.33
N ASP A 499 10.26 2.77 -35.63
CA ASP A 499 8.94 2.72 -36.29
C ASP A 499 8.19 1.41 -36.00
N ASP A 500 8.84 0.41 -35.39
CA ASP A 500 8.18 -0.81 -34.93
C ASP A 500 7.35 -0.57 -33.66
N PHE A 501 7.61 0.52 -32.93
CA PHE A 501 7.01 0.80 -31.63
C PHE A 501 6.09 2.02 -31.69
N ARG A 502 4.78 1.78 -31.54
CA ARG A 502 3.79 2.84 -31.33
C ARG A 502 3.87 3.41 -29.91
N GLN A 503 4.19 2.55 -28.94
CA GLN A 503 4.22 2.89 -27.52
C GLN A 503 5.60 2.57 -26.92
N ILE A 504 6.27 3.59 -26.40
CA ILE A 504 7.54 3.47 -25.66
C ILE A 504 7.26 3.89 -24.23
N THR A 505 7.51 2.99 -23.28
CA THR A 505 7.26 3.22 -21.86
C THR A 505 8.55 3.07 -21.07
N ILE A 506 8.92 4.10 -20.30
CA ILE A 506 9.94 3.98 -19.25
C ILE A 506 9.25 3.37 -18.03
N CYS A 507 9.78 2.26 -17.54
CA CYS A 507 9.29 1.56 -16.35
C CYS A 507 10.40 1.52 -15.30
N CYS A 508 10.20 2.22 -14.19
CA CYS A 508 11.14 2.28 -13.08
C CYS A 508 10.58 1.46 -11.91
N LEU A 509 11.28 0.40 -11.54
CA LEU A 509 10.83 -0.57 -10.55
C LEU A 509 11.69 -0.52 -9.28
N THR A 510 11.04 -0.61 -8.13
CA THR A 510 11.73 -0.67 -6.84
C THR A 510 11.27 -1.85 -5.99
N ILE A 511 12.18 -2.32 -5.13
CA ILE A 511 11.87 -3.35 -4.13
C ILE A 511 10.99 -2.77 -3.03
N ASP A 512 11.34 -1.59 -2.52
CA ASP A 512 10.57 -0.93 -1.46
C ASP A 512 9.37 -0.20 -2.07
N ASN A 513 8.29 -0.14 -1.29
CA ASN A 513 7.10 0.62 -1.65
C ASN A 513 7.31 2.12 -1.35
N PHE A 514 7.08 2.97 -2.35
CA PHE A 514 6.90 4.43 -2.18
C PHE A 514 5.77 4.96 -3.09
N THR A 515 4.69 4.17 -3.21
CA THR A 515 3.61 4.29 -4.22
C THR A 515 3.09 5.70 -4.39
N SER A 516 2.84 6.44 -3.31
CA SER A 516 2.15 7.72 -3.41
C SER A 516 2.90 8.80 -4.17
N PHE A 517 4.24 8.81 -4.09
CA PHE A 517 5.07 9.73 -4.86
C PHE A 517 5.45 9.16 -6.22
N ALA A 518 5.56 7.83 -6.33
CA ALA A 518 5.77 7.13 -7.60
C ALA A 518 4.62 7.40 -8.58
N ALA A 519 3.36 7.34 -8.10
CA ALA A 519 2.16 7.52 -8.91
C ALA A 519 2.06 8.91 -9.57
N ARG A 520 2.72 9.92 -8.98
CA ARG A 520 2.71 11.33 -9.39
C ARG A 520 4.09 11.87 -9.72
N ALA A 521 5.01 11.03 -10.18
CA ALA A 521 6.40 11.37 -10.45
C ALA A 521 6.57 12.67 -11.27
N GLU A 522 5.70 12.90 -12.25
CA GLU A 522 5.67 14.09 -13.11
C GLU A 522 5.30 15.39 -12.37
N LYS A 523 4.66 15.28 -11.20
CA LYS A 523 4.21 16.42 -10.37
C LYS A 523 5.21 16.81 -9.28
N LEU A 524 6.40 16.20 -9.24
CA LEU A 524 7.42 16.44 -8.21
C LEU A 524 8.39 17.58 -8.53
N LYS A 525 8.09 18.39 -9.55
CA LYS A 525 8.86 19.59 -9.93
C LYS A 525 9.16 20.53 -8.76
N PRO A 526 8.23 20.79 -7.80
CA PRO A 526 8.52 21.65 -6.65
C PRO A 526 9.65 21.14 -5.75
N LEU A 527 9.96 19.85 -5.78
CA LEU A 527 11.11 19.26 -5.07
C LEU A 527 12.44 19.34 -5.86
N GLY A 528 12.43 20.02 -7.01
CA GLY A 528 13.52 20.04 -7.98
C GLY A 528 13.69 18.70 -8.70
N ILE A 529 12.61 17.94 -8.84
CA ILE A 529 12.56 16.65 -9.55
C ILE A 529 11.81 16.88 -10.86
N GLU A 530 12.56 17.07 -11.94
CA GLU A 530 12.00 17.32 -13.26
C GLU A 530 12.14 16.08 -14.12
N ILE A 531 11.00 15.61 -14.64
CA ILE A 531 10.89 14.51 -15.58
C ILE A 531 10.44 15.11 -16.92
N ASN A 532 11.32 15.06 -17.91
CA ASN A 532 11.11 15.73 -19.19
C ASN A 532 10.90 14.71 -20.32
N GLU A 533 10.14 15.14 -21.34
CA GLU A 533 9.90 14.46 -22.63
C GLU A 533 9.08 13.15 -22.57
N PHE A 534 9.52 12.18 -21.78
CA PHE A 534 8.89 10.87 -21.65
C PHE A 534 8.38 10.67 -20.21
N PRO A 535 7.06 10.41 -20.00
CA PRO A 535 6.55 10.05 -18.69
C PRO A 535 7.21 8.78 -18.17
N VAL A 536 7.23 8.65 -16.86
CA VAL A 536 7.78 7.48 -16.17
C VAL A 536 6.64 6.70 -15.54
N TRP A 537 6.60 5.40 -15.81
CA TRP A 537 5.79 4.49 -15.01
C TRP A 537 6.65 3.98 -13.86
N SER A 538 6.59 4.69 -12.73
CA SER A 538 7.31 4.34 -11.52
C SER A 538 6.39 3.56 -10.60
N LEU A 539 6.79 2.36 -10.18
CA LEU A 539 5.99 1.49 -9.31
C LEU A 539 6.88 0.54 -8.50
N SER A 540 6.31 -0.04 -7.43
CA SER A 540 6.96 -1.10 -6.68
C SER A 540 6.81 -2.46 -7.38
N ILE A 541 7.66 -3.42 -7.02
CA ILE A 541 7.52 -4.81 -7.47
C ILE A 541 6.17 -5.42 -7.04
N ASP A 542 5.62 -4.95 -5.93
CA ASP A 542 4.35 -5.42 -5.39
C ASP A 542 3.16 -4.89 -6.18
N ASP A 543 3.19 -3.64 -6.65
CA ASP A 543 2.20 -3.12 -7.60
C ASP A 543 2.21 -3.93 -8.91
N LEU A 544 3.40 -4.27 -9.41
CA LEU A 544 3.53 -5.14 -10.59
C LEU A 544 2.97 -6.55 -10.32
N ARG A 545 3.10 -7.07 -9.10
CA ARG A 545 2.48 -8.34 -8.68
C ARG A 545 0.95 -8.25 -8.67
N VAL A 546 0.39 -7.12 -8.24
CA VAL A 546 -1.05 -6.85 -8.33
C VAL A 546 -1.51 -6.90 -9.78
N TYR A 547 -0.83 -6.19 -10.68
CA TYR A 547 -1.15 -6.25 -12.12
C TYR A 547 -1.07 -7.66 -12.69
N THR A 548 -0.04 -8.42 -12.30
CA THR A 548 0.17 -9.80 -12.75
C THR A 548 -0.94 -10.75 -12.27
N ASN A 549 -1.52 -10.52 -11.09
CA ASN A 549 -2.64 -11.31 -10.58
C ASN A 549 -4.00 -10.78 -11.06
N TYR A 550 -4.07 -9.50 -11.43
CA TYR A 550 -5.28 -8.85 -11.91
C TYR A 550 -5.53 -9.10 -13.41
N PHE A 551 -4.56 -8.84 -14.28
CA PHE A 551 -4.81 -8.94 -15.72
C PHE A 551 -4.76 -10.40 -16.19
N GLU A 552 -5.80 -10.80 -16.93
CA GLU A 552 -5.91 -12.11 -17.59
C GLU A 552 -5.63 -12.04 -19.11
N SER A 553 -5.49 -10.83 -19.65
CA SER A 553 -5.31 -10.55 -21.08
C SER A 553 -4.13 -9.58 -21.27
N PRO A 554 -3.08 -9.99 -22.00
CA PRO A 554 -1.97 -9.11 -22.37
C PRO A 554 -2.45 -7.84 -23.08
N SER A 555 -3.40 -7.95 -24.01
CA SER A 555 -3.97 -6.80 -24.72
C SER A 555 -4.69 -5.81 -23.79
N MET A 556 -5.42 -6.29 -22.78
CA MET A 556 -6.07 -5.41 -21.80
C MET A 556 -5.05 -4.71 -20.90
N PHE A 557 -3.96 -5.39 -20.56
CA PHE A 557 -2.86 -4.78 -19.80
C PHE A 557 -2.12 -3.72 -20.62
N THR A 558 -1.79 -3.98 -21.89
CA THR A 558 -1.12 -2.97 -22.74
C THR A 558 -2.02 -1.76 -22.99
N HIS A 559 -3.33 -1.95 -23.11
CA HIS A 559 -4.27 -0.83 -23.18
C HIS A 559 -4.32 -0.05 -21.86
N PHE A 560 -4.34 -0.73 -20.71
CA PHE A 560 -4.20 -0.05 -19.40
C PHE A 560 -2.90 0.79 -19.37
N LEU A 561 -1.77 0.22 -19.80
CA LEU A 561 -0.50 0.92 -19.81
C LEU A 561 -0.52 2.17 -20.70
N GLU A 562 -1.16 2.10 -21.87
CA GLU A 562 -1.39 3.29 -22.72
C GLU A 562 -2.16 4.39 -21.97
N GLN A 563 -3.24 4.02 -21.27
CA GLN A 563 -4.03 4.96 -20.46
C GLN A 563 -3.26 5.48 -19.24
N ARG A 564 -2.41 4.65 -18.64
CA ARG A 564 -1.52 5.03 -17.54
C ARG A 564 -0.51 6.08 -17.93
N ILE A 565 0.12 5.92 -19.09
CA ILE A 565 1.07 6.89 -19.64
C ILE A 565 0.36 8.16 -20.12
N LYS A 566 -0.86 8.05 -20.66
CA LYS A 566 -1.70 9.23 -20.98
C LYS A 566 -2.05 10.00 -19.71
N GLY A 567 -2.51 9.31 -18.66
CA GLY A 567 -2.88 9.91 -17.37
C GLY A 567 -1.70 10.60 -16.67
N ALA A 568 -0.49 10.10 -16.81
CA ALA A 568 0.73 10.75 -16.31
C ALA A 568 0.98 12.14 -16.94
N LYS A 569 0.49 12.37 -18.18
CA LYS A 569 0.58 13.65 -18.89
C LYS A 569 -0.62 14.57 -18.62
N THR A 570 -1.67 14.08 -17.97
CA THR A 570 -2.90 14.85 -17.74
C THR A 570 -2.79 15.65 -16.44
N GLU A 571 -2.67 16.98 -16.56
CA GLU A 571 -2.51 17.87 -15.39
C GLU A 571 -3.70 17.78 -14.42
N GLU A 572 -4.93 17.67 -14.96
CA GLU A 572 -6.17 17.57 -14.21
C GLU A 572 -6.38 16.24 -13.46
N LEU A 573 -5.56 15.22 -13.74
CA LEU A 573 -5.66 13.92 -13.08
C LEU A 573 -4.66 13.85 -11.93
N GLU A 574 -5.14 13.89 -10.68
CA GLU A 574 -4.30 13.73 -9.50
C GLU A 574 -4.75 12.51 -8.69
N LEU A 575 -3.92 11.46 -8.72
CA LEU A 575 -4.09 10.23 -7.94
C LEU A 575 -2.91 10.05 -6.99
N PHE A 576 -3.13 9.41 -5.85
CA PHE A 576 -2.17 9.34 -4.74
C PHE A 576 -1.68 7.91 -4.49
N ASP A 577 -2.10 6.95 -5.30
CA ASP A 577 -1.57 5.59 -5.33
C ASP A 577 -1.58 5.04 -6.77
N GLU A 578 -0.70 4.09 -7.07
CA GLU A 578 -0.62 3.48 -8.41
C GLU A 578 -1.86 2.61 -8.70
N LEU A 579 -2.46 2.00 -7.68
CA LEU A 579 -3.66 1.18 -7.82
C LEU A 579 -4.94 2.02 -7.98
N ASP A 580 -4.91 3.32 -7.64
CA ASP A 580 -5.99 4.24 -7.99
C ASP A 580 -6.16 4.36 -9.51
N HIS A 581 -5.04 4.34 -10.27
CA HIS A 581 -5.10 4.33 -11.73
C HIS A 581 -5.79 3.07 -12.25
N LEU A 582 -5.55 1.91 -11.60
CA LEU A 582 -6.22 0.67 -11.96
C LEU A 582 -7.72 0.74 -11.65
N GLY A 583 -8.09 1.24 -10.46
CA GLY A 583 -9.48 1.49 -10.09
C GLY A 583 -10.19 2.39 -11.12
N MET A 584 -9.58 3.53 -11.45
CA MET A 584 -10.10 4.43 -12.47
C MET A 584 -10.26 3.73 -13.83
N TYR A 585 -9.30 2.90 -14.25
CA TYR A 585 -9.37 2.16 -15.51
C TYR A 585 -10.47 1.08 -15.55
N ILE A 586 -10.74 0.44 -14.40
CA ILE A 586 -11.82 -0.54 -14.27
C ILE A 586 -13.17 0.13 -14.52
N HIS A 587 -13.38 1.31 -13.94
CA HIS A 587 -14.64 2.05 -14.08
C HIS A 587 -14.72 2.85 -15.41
N HIS A 588 -13.58 3.40 -15.85
CA HIS A 588 -13.49 4.32 -16.99
C HIS A 588 -12.32 3.92 -17.90
N ASN A 589 -12.64 3.31 -19.04
CA ASN A 589 -11.66 2.78 -19.98
C ASN A 589 -10.69 3.84 -20.55
N ASP A 590 -11.11 5.11 -20.67
CA ASP A 590 -10.25 6.27 -20.98
C ASP A 590 -10.41 7.33 -19.88
N TYR A 591 -9.91 7.00 -18.68
CA TYR A 591 -10.02 7.88 -17.52
C TYR A 591 -9.18 9.17 -17.66
N ALA A 592 -8.17 9.18 -18.52
CA ALA A 592 -7.38 10.37 -18.79
C ALA A 592 -8.22 11.43 -19.54
N GLN A 593 -8.97 11.03 -20.57
CA GLN A 593 -9.90 11.93 -21.26
C GLN A 593 -10.98 12.45 -20.30
N LEU A 594 -11.50 11.60 -19.41
CA LEU A 594 -12.49 12.00 -18.40
C LEU A 594 -11.96 13.14 -17.51
N ALA A 595 -10.68 13.11 -17.14
CA ALA A 595 -10.05 14.16 -16.35
C ALA A 595 -9.83 15.45 -17.17
N GLU A 596 -9.36 15.35 -18.42
CA GLU A 596 -9.19 16.51 -19.33
C GLU A 596 -10.50 17.28 -19.55
N GLU A 597 -11.63 16.57 -19.61
CA GLU A 597 -12.96 17.17 -19.77
C GLU A 597 -13.36 18.08 -18.59
N LYS A 598 -12.66 18.01 -17.45
CA LYS A 598 -12.87 18.88 -16.27
C LYS A 598 -12.25 20.27 -16.42
N LYS A 599 -11.43 20.53 -17.45
CA LYS A 599 -10.95 21.86 -17.88
C LYS A 599 -10.34 22.70 -16.74
N GLY A 600 -9.38 22.13 -16.01
CA GLY A 600 -8.64 22.82 -14.94
C GLY A 600 -9.37 22.94 -13.59
N VAL A 601 -10.52 22.29 -13.40
CA VAL A 601 -11.13 22.14 -12.06
C VAL A 601 -10.37 21.06 -11.30
N ARG A 602 -9.89 21.37 -10.08
CA ARG A 602 -9.31 20.34 -9.20
C ARG A 602 -10.40 19.35 -8.79
N VAL A 603 -10.19 18.09 -9.13
CA VAL A 603 -11.07 16.97 -8.78
C VAL A 603 -10.29 15.98 -7.93
N PHE A 604 -10.82 15.67 -6.76
CA PHE A 604 -10.33 14.55 -5.96
C PHE A 604 -11.13 13.30 -6.34
N TRP A 605 -10.44 12.32 -6.91
CA TRP A 605 -11.00 11.03 -7.30
C TRP A 605 -10.84 10.06 -6.13
N GLN A 606 -11.94 9.50 -5.63
CA GLN A 606 -11.93 8.63 -4.44
C GLN A 606 -12.84 7.42 -4.63
N GLY A 607 -12.57 6.33 -3.91
CA GLY A 607 -13.43 5.13 -3.92
C GLY A 607 -13.33 4.23 -5.14
N TYR A 608 -12.58 4.62 -6.19
CA TYR A 608 -12.43 3.79 -7.40
C TYR A 608 -11.66 2.47 -7.18
N ARG A 609 -10.94 2.33 -6.05
CA ARG A 609 -10.21 1.11 -5.67
C ARG A 609 -11.01 0.17 -4.77
N GLU A 610 -12.19 0.56 -4.30
CA GLU A 610 -12.97 -0.16 -3.29
C GLU A 610 -13.24 -1.63 -3.65
N ASP A 611 -13.75 -1.90 -4.85
CA ASP A 611 -14.02 -3.27 -5.31
C ASP A 611 -12.72 -4.10 -5.47
N LEU A 612 -11.61 -3.44 -5.82
CA LEU A 612 -10.30 -4.07 -5.96
C LEU A 612 -9.75 -4.48 -4.61
N ASP A 613 -9.89 -3.62 -3.61
CA ASP A 613 -9.46 -3.86 -2.24
C ASP A 613 -10.25 -5.00 -1.61
N ALA A 614 -11.58 -4.96 -1.74
CA ALA A 614 -12.45 -6.03 -1.28
C ALA A 614 -12.09 -7.39 -1.91
N TYR A 615 -11.74 -7.40 -3.20
CA TYR A 615 -11.29 -8.61 -3.89
C TYR A 615 -9.98 -9.14 -3.32
N PHE A 616 -8.90 -8.35 -3.34
CA PHE A 616 -7.57 -8.84 -2.95
C PHE A 616 -7.46 -9.15 -1.46
N ASN A 617 -8.14 -8.40 -0.58
CA ASN A 617 -8.13 -8.65 0.86
C ASN A 617 -8.80 -9.97 1.24
N GLN A 618 -9.72 -10.48 0.42
CA GLN A 618 -10.41 -11.75 0.68
C GLN A 618 -9.71 -12.96 0.05
N LEU A 619 -8.83 -12.76 -0.93
CA LEU A 619 -8.15 -13.88 -1.60
C LEU A 619 -7.30 -14.73 -0.65
N ILE A 620 -6.79 -14.15 0.43
CA ILE A 620 -5.97 -14.87 1.41
C ILE A 620 -6.76 -15.96 2.17
N PHE A 621 -8.11 -15.92 2.15
CA PHE A 621 -8.97 -16.83 2.90
C PHE A 621 -9.72 -17.85 2.02
N ASP A 622 -9.43 -17.90 0.71
CA ASP A 622 -9.84 -18.88 -0.33
C ASP A 622 -11.35 -19.22 -0.49
N ASN A 623 -12.24 -18.76 0.40
CA ASN A 623 -13.65 -19.21 0.48
C ASN A 623 -14.71 -18.10 0.40
N SER A 624 -14.33 -16.83 0.25
CA SER A 624 -15.28 -15.70 0.34
C SER A 624 -14.95 -14.49 -0.53
N ALA A 625 -14.00 -14.59 -1.46
CA ALA A 625 -13.64 -13.43 -2.28
C ALA A 625 -14.82 -12.98 -3.16
N PRO A 626 -15.14 -11.67 -3.18
CA PRO A 626 -16.14 -11.15 -4.08
C PRO A 626 -15.73 -11.38 -5.54
N PRO A 627 -16.66 -11.26 -6.50
CA PRO A 627 -16.31 -11.32 -7.92
C PRO A 627 -15.19 -10.33 -8.23
N LYS A 628 -14.16 -10.79 -8.93
CA LYS A 628 -13.05 -9.95 -9.37
C LYS A 628 -13.60 -8.74 -10.15
N PRO A 629 -13.25 -7.49 -9.78
CA PRO A 629 -13.72 -6.32 -10.50
C PRO A 629 -13.16 -6.31 -11.91
N LYS A 630 -14.03 -6.11 -12.91
CA LYS A 630 -13.66 -6.12 -14.32
C LYS A 630 -14.25 -4.91 -15.01
N GLN A 631 -13.48 -4.32 -15.91
CA GLN A 631 -14.01 -3.31 -16.82
C GLN A 631 -15.14 -3.92 -17.66
N GLU A 632 -16.22 -3.17 -17.87
CA GLU A 632 -17.30 -3.59 -18.76
C GLU A 632 -16.82 -3.62 -20.21
N VAL A 633 -16.62 -4.84 -20.74
CA VAL A 633 -16.28 -5.08 -22.14
C VAL A 633 -17.34 -5.99 -22.73
N PRO A 634 -18.10 -5.54 -23.76
CA PRO A 634 -19.12 -6.37 -24.39
C PRO A 634 -18.57 -7.69 -24.91
N GLN A 635 -19.36 -8.76 -24.77
CA GLN A 635 -18.94 -10.14 -25.04
C GLN A 635 -18.24 -10.32 -26.39
N LYS A 636 -18.78 -9.73 -27.48
CA LYS A 636 -18.19 -9.90 -28.81
C LYS A 636 -16.80 -9.28 -28.93
N ILE A 637 -16.60 -8.13 -28.28
CA ILE A 637 -15.29 -7.47 -28.22
C ILE A 637 -14.33 -8.30 -27.38
N GLN A 638 -14.78 -8.84 -26.24
CA GLN A 638 -13.98 -9.73 -25.40
C GLN A 638 -13.53 -11.00 -26.15
N GLU A 639 -14.41 -11.60 -26.95
CA GLU A 639 -14.08 -12.73 -27.81
C GLU A 639 -13.00 -12.38 -28.85
N ILE A 640 -13.10 -11.19 -29.47
CA ILE A 640 -12.09 -10.69 -30.42
C ILE A 640 -10.73 -10.51 -29.73
N ILE A 641 -10.70 -9.84 -28.58
CA ILE A 641 -9.47 -9.60 -27.82
C ILE A 641 -8.83 -10.94 -27.41
N LYS A 642 -9.61 -11.87 -26.88
CA LYS A 642 -9.12 -13.21 -26.51
C LYS A 642 -8.54 -13.96 -27.73
N TRP A 643 -9.19 -13.84 -28.88
CA TRP A 643 -8.68 -14.44 -30.12
C TRP A 643 -7.35 -13.80 -30.55
N LEU A 644 -7.24 -12.47 -30.44
CA LEU A 644 -6.02 -11.72 -30.76
C LEU A 644 -4.85 -12.13 -29.86
N ASP A 645 -5.10 -12.25 -28.55
CA ASP A 645 -4.09 -12.71 -27.57
C ASP A 645 -3.59 -14.12 -27.88
N ILE A 646 -4.48 -15.03 -28.29
CA ILE A 646 -4.11 -16.42 -28.63
C ILE A 646 -3.35 -16.51 -29.95
N LYS A 647 -3.74 -15.72 -30.95
CA LYS A 647 -3.17 -15.83 -32.31
C LYS A 647 -1.81 -15.17 -32.45
N ASN A 648 -1.44 -14.27 -31.54
CA ASN A 648 -0.13 -13.62 -31.50
C ASN A 648 0.31 -13.05 -32.86
N LYS A 649 -0.62 -12.39 -33.56
CA LYS A 649 -0.33 -11.70 -34.83
C LYS A 649 0.16 -10.27 -34.56
N ASP A 650 0.92 -9.73 -35.49
CA ASP A 650 1.39 -8.35 -35.44
C ASP A 650 0.20 -7.37 -35.52
N GLY A 651 0.28 -6.28 -34.77
CA GLY A 651 -0.75 -5.23 -34.67
C GLY A 651 -1.94 -5.60 -33.78
N ARG A 652 -1.89 -6.72 -33.06
CA ARG A 652 -2.95 -7.15 -32.14
C ARG A 652 -3.21 -6.14 -31.01
N ALA A 653 -2.16 -5.56 -30.43
CA ALA A 653 -2.29 -4.63 -29.33
C ALA A 653 -2.96 -3.35 -29.81
N LYS A 654 -2.53 -2.80 -30.96
CA LYS A 654 -3.18 -1.67 -31.62
C LYS A 654 -4.66 -1.89 -31.92
N ILE A 655 -5.03 -3.06 -32.44
CA ILE A 655 -6.42 -3.40 -32.74
C ILE A 655 -7.24 -3.49 -31.44
N SER A 656 -6.74 -4.20 -30.43
CA SER A 656 -7.38 -4.30 -29.12
C SER A 656 -7.59 -2.92 -28.48
N SER A 657 -6.55 -2.08 -28.45
CA SER A 657 -6.63 -0.70 -27.95
C SER A 657 -7.64 0.14 -28.72
N SER A 658 -7.76 -0.04 -30.04
CA SER A 658 -8.76 0.67 -30.86
C SER A 658 -10.21 0.34 -30.45
N PHE A 659 -10.49 -0.92 -30.08
CA PHE A 659 -11.80 -1.28 -29.53
C PHE A 659 -12.00 -0.75 -28.12
N LEU A 660 -10.96 -0.81 -27.27
CA LEU A 660 -11.03 -0.41 -25.86
C LEU A 660 -11.04 1.11 -25.65
N ASN A 661 -10.56 1.91 -26.61
CA ASN A 661 -10.66 3.37 -26.60
C ASN A 661 -12.09 3.88 -26.84
N LEU A 662 -12.98 3.05 -27.40
CA LEU A 662 -14.37 3.44 -27.61
C LEU A 662 -15.10 3.55 -26.26
N ASN A 663 -15.93 4.57 -26.09
CA ASN A 663 -16.78 4.69 -24.90
C ASN A 663 -17.74 3.49 -24.76
N GLY A 664 -18.25 3.26 -23.56
CA GLY A 664 -19.07 2.08 -23.24
C GLY A 664 -20.32 1.92 -24.13
N GLU A 665 -21.02 3.01 -24.46
CA GLU A 665 -22.19 2.96 -25.34
C GLU A 665 -21.82 2.52 -26.77
N THR A 666 -20.72 3.07 -27.30
CA THR A 666 -20.24 2.76 -28.65
C THR A 666 -19.77 1.31 -28.73
N ARG A 667 -19.07 0.81 -27.71
CA ARG A 667 -18.67 -0.61 -27.62
C ARG A 667 -19.89 -1.54 -27.62
N ARG A 668 -20.95 -1.21 -26.86
CA ARG A 668 -22.19 -2.01 -26.82
C ARG A 668 -22.88 -2.05 -28.18
N LYS A 669 -23.06 -0.90 -28.84
CA LYS A 669 -23.64 -0.83 -30.20
C LYS A 669 -22.83 -1.64 -31.21
N LEU A 670 -21.51 -1.50 -31.19
CA LEU A 670 -20.62 -2.26 -32.06
C LEU A 670 -20.73 -3.77 -31.84
N SER A 671 -20.80 -4.21 -30.57
CA SER A 671 -20.95 -5.63 -30.24
C SER A 671 -22.27 -6.23 -30.76
N VAL A 672 -23.37 -5.48 -30.66
CA VAL A 672 -24.67 -5.88 -31.23
C VAL A 672 -24.58 -5.98 -32.74
N HIS A 673 -24.10 -4.93 -33.41
CA HIS A 673 -23.97 -4.92 -34.88
C HIS A 673 -23.07 -6.05 -35.39
N LEU A 674 -21.96 -6.34 -34.71
CA LEU A 674 -21.08 -7.47 -35.07
C LEU A 674 -21.80 -8.81 -34.94
N THR A 675 -22.65 -8.97 -33.93
CA THR A 675 -23.41 -10.20 -33.72
C THR A 675 -24.45 -10.40 -34.81
N ASP A 676 -25.26 -9.38 -35.10
CA ASP A 676 -26.28 -9.41 -36.15
C ASP A 676 -25.65 -9.66 -37.54
N LEU A 677 -24.50 -9.01 -37.80
CA LEU A 677 -23.76 -9.18 -39.03
C LEU A 677 -23.27 -10.63 -39.18
N LEU A 678 -22.72 -11.23 -38.13
CA LEU A 678 -22.26 -12.62 -38.17
C LEU A 678 -23.40 -13.61 -38.38
N GLU A 679 -24.56 -13.39 -37.75
CA GLU A 679 -25.75 -14.21 -37.96
C GLU A 679 -26.25 -14.11 -39.41
N ARG A 680 -26.31 -12.89 -39.96
CA ARG A 680 -26.70 -12.68 -41.36
C ARG A 680 -25.71 -13.30 -42.33
N GLN A 681 -24.41 -13.21 -42.07
CA GLN A 681 -23.39 -13.87 -42.89
C GLN A 681 -23.54 -15.40 -42.84
N LYS A 682 -23.87 -15.97 -41.68
CA LYS A 682 -24.14 -17.41 -41.52
C LYS A 682 -25.40 -17.85 -42.28
N GLN A 683 -26.46 -17.03 -42.29
CA GLN A 683 -27.69 -17.33 -43.03
C GLN A 683 -27.50 -17.20 -44.55
N THR A 684 -26.72 -16.22 -44.99
CA THR A 684 -26.57 -15.88 -46.42
C THR A 684 -25.37 -16.55 -47.09
N ASN A 685 -24.44 -17.12 -46.31
CA ASN A 685 -23.13 -17.62 -46.77
C ASN A 685 -22.35 -16.58 -47.59
N LYS A 686 -22.55 -15.29 -47.32
CA LYS A 686 -21.83 -14.18 -47.97
C LYS A 686 -21.13 -13.35 -46.91
N THR A 687 -19.92 -12.88 -47.23
CA THR A 687 -19.24 -11.89 -46.41
C THR A 687 -19.92 -10.53 -46.60
N ILE A 688 -20.33 -9.89 -45.51
CA ILE A 688 -21.04 -8.60 -45.52
C ILE A 688 -20.17 -7.59 -44.77
N PRO A 689 -19.89 -6.41 -45.33
CA PRO A 689 -19.11 -5.38 -44.63
C PRO A 689 -19.90 -4.79 -43.46
N LEU A 690 -19.19 -4.36 -42.42
CA LEU A 690 -19.78 -3.69 -41.26
C LEU A 690 -20.35 -2.29 -41.60
N SER A 691 -19.91 -1.70 -42.71
CA SER A 691 -20.32 -0.36 -43.18
C SER A 691 -21.65 -0.35 -43.94
N GLY A 692 -22.49 -1.37 -43.78
CA GLY A 692 -23.72 -1.60 -44.55
C GLY A 692 -24.99 -1.20 -43.82
#